data_AF-A0A439P8J9-F1
#
_entry.id   AF-A0A439P8J9-F1
#
_cell.length_a   1.000
_cell.length_b   1.000
_cell.length_c   1.000
_cell.angle_alpha   90.00
_cell.angle_beta   90.00
_cell.angle_gamma   90.00
#
_symmetry.space_group_name_H-M   'P 1'
#
loop_
_entity.id
_entity.type
_entity.pdbx_description
1 polymer ?
#
loop_
_entity_poly.entity_id
_entity_poly.type
_entity_poly.pdbx_seq_one_letter_code
_entity_poly.pdbx_strand_id
1 'polypeptide(L)'
;MVESDYRPDIDGLRAIAVIAVILFHFGAPRFPGGFVGVDIFFVISGYLITRLLLAKGSELSIVEFYGRRMRRILPALLAMICFSLVAGWFLLLPGDYASLGRSAAFSAGGVGNYYFLWNTGYFDRDATLLPLLHLWSLGVEEQFYLLWPALMLFANRLPRGGQSAPVTAICLVALLSFLTALHLVTVDPKQAFYVPFSRAWELAVGGLLVFLPPLRRRASEVFGLAGLGLIAASAAWLSPDQPFPGANAVIPVAGAAVLVWPHSRSFVSRFLSTAPLRLTGKISYSLYLWHWPILVFFRHYAGTANPTAAEASVLIAGSFLTAYLSWRFVEEPVRSWRAPPMRSVTAGAAAALMVGLSGNSISEAGGFTSRIPKEVEALRSLEVMWDWPCPQMVRIPELGSTFCAFGAPWDKAKHRGMLWGDSHAEHLAPLLDVVGQREETAFFLYRACPAAFGKGVNRAYPGQPRYQEICASSRQAAVGMLGRRSDVDIVVLSSAWTSLATTDVRADDGRNADKVLLLRDGLQSLVAEITTHHRRIGIVGQVPGPGLDLTSCAAMRETKILRRCSTEMDSERILKMWAPTVAALGSLARKDRVFFLDPVNGMCPNRHCTTYVNGEFIYRDASHIRRNLGPVTDGELARMIGFFPALAADGGQLRMSETVNPKLLAAHRSN
;
A
#
# COMPACT_ATOMS: atom_id res chain seq x y z
N MET A 1 15.19 10.76 -43.62
CA MET A 1 16.21 9.81 -43.13
C MET A 1 16.71 10.32 -41.79
N VAL A 2 16.34 9.67 -40.68
CA VAL A 2 16.79 10.09 -39.33
C VAL A 2 18.07 9.31 -39.02
N GLU A 3 19.21 9.91 -39.34
CA GLU A 3 20.52 9.40 -38.95
C GLU A 3 20.61 9.44 -37.41
N SER A 4 21.03 8.34 -36.77
CA SER A 4 20.88 8.16 -35.32
C SER A 4 21.99 8.88 -34.55
N ASP A 5 21.93 10.21 -34.48
CA ASP A 5 22.88 10.97 -33.69
C ASP A 5 22.59 10.75 -32.18
N TYR A 6 23.65 10.55 -31.40
CA TYR A 6 23.56 10.28 -29.96
C TYR A 6 23.18 11.56 -29.20
N ARG A 7 22.19 11.46 -28.30
CA ARG A 7 21.63 12.59 -27.52
C ARG A 7 22.04 12.51 -26.04
N PRO A 8 23.20 13.07 -25.64
CA PRO A 8 23.69 13.02 -24.25
C PRO A 8 22.79 13.75 -23.24
N ASP A 9 22.03 14.72 -23.70
CA ASP A 9 21.05 15.48 -22.90
C ASP A 9 19.86 14.61 -22.47
N ILE A 10 19.48 13.60 -23.25
CA ILE A 10 18.46 12.62 -22.86
C ILE A 10 18.96 11.75 -21.70
N ASP A 11 20.24 11.35 -21.71
CA ASP A 11 20.83 10.66 -20.56
C ASP A 11 20.82 11.57 -19.32
N GLY A 12 21.13 12.86 -19.46
CA GLY A 12 21.01 13.81 -18.36
C GLY A 12 19.59 13.95 -17.81
N LEU A 13 18.57 13.94 -18.67
CA LEU A 13 17.18 13.96 -18.23
C LEU A 13 16.79 12.68 -17.48
N ARG A 14 17.26 11.52 -17.94
CA ARG A 14 17.11 10.23 -17.23
C ARG A 14 17.76 10.27 -15.84
N ALA A 15 18.89 10.95 -15.70
CA ALA A 15 19.54 11.14 -14.40
C ALA A 15 18.67 11.95 -13.44
N ILE A 16 18.11 13.08 -13.91
CA ILE A 16 17.18 13.89 -13.09
C ILE A 16 15.98 13.05 -12.66
N ALA A 17 15.37 12.31 -13.59
CA ALA A 17 14.22 11.46 -13.32
C ALA A 17 14.49 10.39 -12.25
N VAL A 18 15.59 9.62 -12.37
CA VAL A 18 15.91 8.58 -11.38
C VAL A 18 16.31 9.17 -10.02
N ILE A 19 17.04 10.29 -10.00
CA ILE A 19 17.41 10.96 -8.75
C ILE A 19 16.16 11.44 -8.01
N ALA A 20 15.19 12.03 -8.72
CA ALA A 20 13.92 12.45 -8.13
C ALA A 20 13.18 11.27 -7.47
N VAL A 21 13.10 10.13 -8.15
CA VAL A 21 12.47 8.91 -7.62
C VAL A 21 13.19 8.40 -6.36
N ILE A 22 14.53 8.36 -6.36
CA ILE A 22 15.31 7.92 -5.20
C ILE A 22 15.08 8.85 -4.02
N LEU A 23 15.20 10.16 -4.22
CA LEU A 23 15.01 11.13 -3.13
C LEU A 23 13.60 11.03 -2.53
N PHE A 24 12.59 10.81 -3.37
CA PHE A 24 11.23 10.55 -2.92
C PHE A 24 11.13 9.28 -2.06
N HIS A 25 11.64 8.14 -2.55
CA HIS A 25 11.55 6.87 -1.81
C HIS A 25 12.30 6.88 -0.47
N PHE A 26 13.43 7.59 -0.41
CA PHE A 26 14.21 7.77 0.82
C PHE A 26 13.64 8.86 1.75
N GLY A 27 12.47 9.44 1.44
CA GLY A 27 11.75 10.35 2.33
C GLY A 27 12.34 11.75 2.43
N ALA A 28 13.01 12.25 1.38
CA ALA A 28 13.57 13.59 1.38
C ALA A 28 12.45 14.65 1.49
N PRO A 29 12.41 15.50 2.54
CA PRO A 29 11.25 16.36 2.83
C PRO A 29 10.90 17.38 1.75
N ARG A 30 11.86 17.74 0.89
CA ARG A 30 11.69 18.74 -0.19
C ARG A 30 11.29 18.15 -1.55
N PHE A 31 11.11 16.83 -1.63
CA PHE A 31 10.82 16.13 -2.88
C PHE A 31 9.59 15.20 -2.77
N PRO A 32 8.44 15.67 -2.23
CA PRO A 32 7.25 14.84 -2.10
C PRO A 32 6.71 14.35 -3.46
N GLY A 33 7.03 15.06 -4.54
CA GLY A 33 6.60 14.75 -5.90
C GLY A 33 7.62 13.98 -6.73
N GLY A 34 8.73 13.52 -6.14
CA GLY A 34 9.80 12.88 -6.91
C GLY A 34 9.40 11.59 -7.63
N PHE A 35 8.28 10.95 -7.23
CA PHE A 35 7.69 9.80 -7.93
C PHE A 35 7.36 10.07 -9.40
N VAL A 36 7.13 11.32 -9.79
CA VAL A 36 6.84 11.72 -11.19
C VAL A 36 8.03 11.51 -12.14
N GLY A 37 9.21 11.17 -11.61
CA GLY A 37 10.33 10.75 -12.45
C GLY A 37 9.98 9.55 -13.34
N VAL A 38 9.03 8.70 -12.95
CA VAL A 38 8.52 7.60 -13.77
C VAL A 38 7.82 8.12 -15.03
N ASP A 39 6.99 9.16 -14.93
CA ASP A 39 6.31 9.80 -16.07
C ASP A 39 7.31 10.42 -17.05
N ILE A 40 8.38 11.01 -16.53
CA ILE A 40 9.50 11.51 -17.34
C ILE A 40 10.17 10.36 -18.11
N PHE A 41 10.36 9.20 -17.47
CA PHE A 41 10.85 8.00 -18.15
C PHE A 41 9.90 7.53 -19.25
N PHE A 42 8.59 7.54 -19.02
CA PHE A 42 7.60 7.15 -20.03
C PHE A 42 7.67 8.04 -21.27
N VAL A 43 7.77 9.36 -21.12
CA VAL A 43 7.96 10.30 -22.25
C VAL A 43 9.25 9.99 -23.01
N ILE A 44 10.38 9.81 -22.31
CA ILE A 44 11.67 9.48 -22.94
C ILE A 44 11.58 8.15 -23.71
N SER A 45 10.97 7.15 -23.09
CA SER A 45 10.80 5.80 -23.64
C SER A 45 9.96 5.81 -24.91
N GLY A 46 8.86 6.56 -24.91
CA GLY A 46 8.01 6.79 -26.07
C GLY A 46 8.76 7.43 -27.24
N TYR A 47 9.54 8.49 -26.96
CA TYR A 47 10.37 9.16 -27.98
C TYR A 47 11.41 8.21 -28.59
N LEU A 48 12.21 7.54 -27.74
CA LEU A 48 13.31 6.69 -28.19
C LEU A 48 12.82 5.49 -29.00
N ILE A 49 11.73 4.85 -28.56
CA ILE A 49 11.22 3.66 -29.24
C ILE A 49 10.55 4.03 -30.57
N THR A 50 9.76 5.11 -30.60
CA THR A 50 9.09 5.57 -31.83
C THR A 50 10.13 6.00 -32.86
N ARG A 51 11.17 6.73 -32.44
CA ARG A 51 12.29 7.13 -33.32
C ARG A 51 13.00 5.92 -33.90
N LEU A 52 13.25 4.88 -33.11
CA LEU A 52 13.89 3.64 -33.56
C LEU A 52 13.02 2.89 -34.59
N LEU A 53 11.71 2.79 -34.35
CA LEU A 53 10.78 2.11 -35.24
C LEU A 53 10.62 2.85 -36.57
N LEU A 54 10.50 4.19 -36.54
CA LEU A 54 10.40 5.00 -37.74
C LEU A 54 11.68 4.97 -38.59
N ALA A 55 12.85 4.94 -37.94
CA ALA A 55 14.13 4.82 -38.64
C ALA A 55 14.26 3.48 -39.39
N LYS A 56 13.59 2.41 -38.93
CA LYS A 56 13.57 1.10 -39.59
C LYS A 56 12.47 0.96 -40.64
N GLY A 57 11.33 1.63 -40.47
CA GLY A 57 10.23 1.60 -41.45
C GLY A 57 9.76 0.18 -41.79
N SER A 58 9.67 -0.14 -43.08
CA SER A 58 9.28 -1.46 -43.59
C SER A 58 10.32 -2.55 -43.36
N GLU A 59 11.58 -2.19 -43.09
CA GLU A 59 12.68 -3.13 -42.83
C GLU A 59 12.73 -3.63 -41.37
N LEU A 60 11.74 -3.26 -40.55
CA LEU A 60 11.70 -3.65 -39.15
C LEU A 60 11.54 -5.17 -38.99
N SER A 61 12.60 -5.83 -38.51
CA SER A 61 12.50 -7.19 -37.98
C SER A 61 12.04 -7.17 -36.53
N ILE A 62 10.84 -7.72 -36.28
CA ILE A 62 10.27 -7.85 -34.93
C ILE A 62 11.16 -8.70 -34.01
N VAL A 63 11.72 -9.79 -34.54
CA VAL A 63 12.62 -10.67 -33.77
C VAL A 63 13.91 -9.92 -33.41
N GLU A 64 14.46 -9.13 -34.33
CA GLU A 64 15.65 -8.32 -34.06
C GLU A 64 15.38 -7.21 -33.04
N PHE A 65 14.20 -6.57 -33.12
CA PHE A 65 13.74 -5.60 -32.15
C PHE A 65 13.66 -6.19 -30.73
N TYR A 66 12.92 -7.28 -30.54
CA TYR A 66 12.77 -7.90 -29.22
C TYR A 66 14.08 -8.53 -28.74
N GLY A 67 14.87 -9.16 -29.60
CA GLY A 67 16.16 -9.73 -29.23
C GLY A 67 17.18 -8.68 -28.76
N ARG A 68 17.16 -7.46 -29.33
CA ARG A 68 17.95 -6.33 -28.80
C ARG A 68 17.42 -5.83 -27.47
N ARG A 69 16.09 -5.74 -27.31
CA ARG A 69 15.48 -5.26 -26.07
C ARG A 69 15.71 -6.22 -24.91
N MET A 70 15.56 -7.52 -25.13
CA MET A 70 15.82 -8.56 -24.13
C MET A 70 17.26 -8.51 -23.62
N ARG A 71 18.26 -8.41 -24.51
CA ARG A 71 19.69 -8.24 -24.11
C ARG A 71 19.97 -6.97 -23.30
N ARG A 72 19.12 -5.96 -23.44
CA ARG A 72 19.27 -4.68 -22.73
C ARG A 72 18.58 -4.67 -21.37
N ILE A 73 17.40 -5.29 -21.25
CA ILE A 73 16.56 -5.19 -20.05
C ILE A 73 16.72 -6.41 -19.12
N LEU A 74 16.52 -7.62 -19.66
CA LEU A 74 16.36 -8.82 -18.85
C LEU A 74 17.58 -9.15 -17.97
N PRO A 75 18.85 -9.01 -18.41
CA PRO A 75 19.98 -9.43 -17.59
C PRO A 75 20.04 -8.74 -16.23
N ALA A 76 19.95 -7.41 -16.20
CA ALA A 76 19.98 -6.65 -14.95
C ALA A 76 18.70 -6.86 -14.12
N LEU A 77 17.53 -6.97 -14.78
CA LEU A 77 16.26 -7.25 -14.11
C LEU A 77 16.30 -8.60 -13.38
N LEU A 78 16.66 -9.67 -14.10
CA LEU A 78 16.70 -11.02 -13.55
C LEU A 78 17.79 -11.17 -12.49
N ALA A 79 18.95 -10.51 -12.66
CA ALA A 79 19.98 -10.48 -11.63
C ALA A 79 19.48 -9.83 -10.33
N MET A 80 18.77 -8.71 -10.43
CA MET A 80 18.17 -8.04 -9.26
C MET A 80 17.06 -8.88 -8.63
N ILE A 81 16.21 -9.55 -9.43
CA ILE A 81 15.18 -10.46 -8.91
C ILE A 81 15.84 -11.63 -8.17
N CYS A 82 16.84 -12.29 -8.77
CA CYS A 82 17.59 -13.37 -8.12
C CYS A 82 18.23 -12.90 -6.80
N PHE A 83 18.87 -11.74 -6.81
CA PHE A 83 19.38 -11.13 -5.57
C PHE A 83 18.27 -10.94 -4.54
N SER A 84 17.11 -10.43 -4.95
CA SER A 84 15.98 -10.21 -4.06
C SER A 84 15.45 -11.52 -3.48
N LEU A 85 15.36 -12.59 -4.28
CA LEU A 85 14.98 -13.92 -3.80
C LEU A 85 15.99 -14.48 -2.79
N VAL A 86 17.29 -14.26 -3.00
CA VAL A 86 18.34 -14.66 -2.05
C VAL A 86 18.29 -13.82 -0.78
N ALA A 87 18.20 -12.50 -0.88
CA ALA A 87 18.07 -11.61 0.28
C ALA A 87 16.79 -11.90 1.08
N GLY A 88 15.70 -12.19 0.37
CA GLY A 88 14.40 -12.54 0.95
C GLY A 88 14.48 -13.78 1.84
N TRP A 89 15.28 -14.79 1.46
CA TRP A 89 15.52 -15.97 2.28
C TRP A 89 16.08 -15.64 3.68
N PHE A 90 16.92 -14.60 3.79
CA PHE A 90 17.59 -14.23 5.04
C PHE A 90 16.85 -13.15 5.84
N LEU A 91 16.01 -12.35 5.19
CA LEU A 91 15.42 -11.13 5.79
C LEU A 91 13.91 -11.19 5.98
N LEU A 92 13.18 -11.91 5.13
CA LEU A 92 11.71 -11.93 5.16
C LEU A 92 11.20 -13.05 6.06
N LEU A 93 9.94 -12.98 6.50
CA LEU A 93 9.20 -14.13 7.07
C LEU A 93 8.62 -15.01 5.96
N PRO A 94 8.25 -16.28 6.21
CA PRO A 94 7.76 -17.18 5.16
C PRO A 94 6.63 -16.58 4.31
N GLY A 95 5.62 -15.95 4.92
CA GLY A 95 4.57 -15.29 4.14
C GLY A 95 5.07 -14.13 3.28
N ASP A 96 6.01 -13.32 3.79
CA ASP A 96 6.65 -12.23 3.02
C ASP A 96 7.47 -12.78 1.86
N TYR A 97 8.16 -13.89 2.12
CA TYR A 97 8.97 -14.56 1.13
C TYR A 97 8.14 -15.23 0.03
N ALA A 98 6.99 -15.84 0.40
CA ALA A 98 6.02 -16.35 -0.56
C ALA A 98 5.46 -15.24 -1.47
N SER A 99 5.11 -14.10 -0.87
CA SER A 99 4.67 -12.90 -1.61
C SER A 99 5.76 -12.37 -2.54
N LEU A 100 7.01 -12.30 -2.08
CA LEU A 100 8.15 -11.96 -2.91
C LEU A 100 8.29 -12.94 -4.09
N GLY A 101 8.22 -14.25 -3.84
CA GLY A 101 8.28 -15.28 -4.86
C GLY A 101 7.20 -15.14 -5.93
N ARG A 102 5.95 -14.92 -5.52
CA ARG A 102 4.83 -14.66 -6.45
C ARG A 102 5.04 -13.37 -7.24
N SER A 103 5.46 -12.27 -6.59
CA SER A 103 5.76 -11.01 -7.28
C SER A 103 6.91 -11.15 -8.29
N ALA A 104 7.93 -11.94 -7.96
CA ALA A 104 9.06 -12.22 -8.83
C ALA A 104 8.63 -12.98 -10.10
N ALA A 105 7.69 -13.92 -9.98
CA ALA A 105 7.13 -14.64 -11.13
C ALA A 105 6.41 -13.71 -12.11
N PHE A 106 5.55 -12.83 -11.60
CA PHE A 106 4.85 -11.84 -12.43
C PHE A 106 5.82 -10.81 -13.04
N SER A 107 6.77 -10.32 -12.26
CA SER A 107 7.77 -9.35 -12.73
C SER A 107 8.73 -9.93 -13.76
N ALA A 108 9.15 -11.20 -13.62
CA ALA A 108 9.97 -11.87 -14.64
C ALA A 108 9.22 -12.05 -15.96
N GLY A 109 7.89 -12.20 -15.92
CA GLY A 109 7.02 -12.27 -17.09
C GLY A 109 6.60 -10.92 -17.68
N GLY A 110 7.04 -9.79 -17.11
CA GLY A 110 6.67 -8.43 -17.59
C GLY A 110 5.25 -7.97 -17.24
N VAL A 111 4.63 -8.63 -16.25
CA VAL A 111 3.23 -8.35 -15.81
C VAL A 111 3.15 -8.01 -14.31
N GLY A 112 4.27 -7.56 -13.73
CA GLY A 112 4.35 -7.18 -12.31
C GLY A 112 3.32 -6.13 -11.88
N ASN A 113 2.95 -5.21 -12.79
CA ASN A 113 1.92 -4.20 -12.53
C ASN A 113 0.56 -4.81 -12.13
N TYR A 114 0.17 -5.95 -12.70
CA TYR A 114 -1.08 -6.62 -12.35
C TYR A 114 -1.02 -7.32 -10.99
N TYR A 115 0.13 -7.91 -10.65
CA TYR A 115 0.34 -8.43 -9.30
C TYR A 115 0.16 -7.32 -8.25
N PHE A 116 0.82 -6.17 -8.44
CA PHE A 116 0.69 -5.06 -7.49
C PHE A 116 -0.72 -4.44 -7.53
N LEU A 117 -1.41 -4.43 -8.68
CA LEU A 117 -2.82 -4.06 -8.76
C LEU A 117 -3.73 -4.98 -7.94
N TRP A 118 -3.45 -6.27 -7.83
CA TRP A 118 -4.31 -7.20 -7.09
C TRP A 118 -3.90 -7.39 -5.63
N ASN A 119 -2.66 -7.07 -5.27
CA ASN A 119 -2.07 -7.41 -3.97
C ASN A 119 -1.55 -6.20 -3.15
N THR A 120 -1.95 -4.97 -3.48
CA THR A 120 -1.69 -3.76 -2.66
C THR A 120 -3.01 -3.12 -2.23
N GLY A 121 -3.21 -2.69 -0.98
CA GLY A 121 -4.54 -2.24 -0.55
C GLY A 121 -4.67 -2.05 0.96
N TYR A 122 -5.84 -1.60 1.42
CA TYR A 122 -6.10 -1.29 2.83
C TYR A 122 -5.95 -2.51 3.77
N PHE A 123 -6.30 -3.71 3.28
CA PHE A 123 -6.17 -4.96 4.02
C PHE A 123 -4.92 -5.78 3.64
N ASP A 124 -4.16 -5.29 2.66
CA ASP A 124 -2.94 -5.94 2.20
C ASP A 124 -1.73 -5.43 2.97
N ARG A 125 -0.56 -6.01 2.68
CA ARG A 125 0.70 -5.53 3.24
C ARG A 125 0.96 -4.09 2.84
N ASP A 126 1.63 -3.36 3.73
CA ASP A 126 2.15 -2.04 3.42
C ASP A 126 3.00 -2.15 2.14
N ALA A 127 2.54 -1.45 1.09
CA ALA A 127 3.18 -1.48 -0.22
C ALA A 127 4.66 -1.09 -0.13
N THR A 128 5.02 -0.25 0.86
CA THR A 128 6.40 0.18 1.10
C THR A 128 7.35 -0.92 1.58
N LEU A 129 6.82 -2.11 1.93
CA LEU A 129 7.57 -3.30 2.35
C LEU A 129 7.68 -4.38 1.27
N LEU A 130 7.08 -4.19 0.09
CA LEU A 130 7.16 -5.13 -1.02
C LEU A 130 8.47 -4.94 -1.82
N PRO A 131 9.42 -5.89 -1.83
CA PRO A 131 10.77 -5.67 -2.36
C PRO A 131 10.83 -5.39 -3.87
N LEU A 132 9.80 -5.80 -4.62
CA LEU A 132 9.75 -5.64 -6.08
C LEU A 132 8.69 -4.63 -6.55
N LEU A 133 8.07 -3.87 -5.64
CA LEU A 133 6.96 -2.96 -5.98
C LEU A 133 7.26 -2.06 -7.17
N HIS A 134 8.40 -1.38 -7.15
CA HIS A 134 8.84 -0.48 -8.22
C HIS A 134 8.83 -1.09 -9.64
N LEU A 135 8.82 -2.42 -9.80
CA LEU A 135 8.71 -3.07 -11.10
C LEU A 135 7.33 -2.94 -11.76
N TRP A 136 6.34 -2.36 -11.08
CA TRP A 136 5.04 -2.06 -11.67
C TRP A 136 5.17 -1.16 -12.92
N SER A 137 6.00 -0.11 -12.86
CA SER A 137 6.12 0.82 -13.99
C SER A 137 6.87 0.19 -15.17
N LEU A 138 7.81 -0.71 -14.87
CA LEU A 138 8.50 -1.50 -15.89
C LEU A 138 7.53 -2.43 -16.62
N GLY A 139 6.61 -3.10 -15.90
CA GLY A 139 5.57 -3.92 -16.53
C GLY A 139 4.68 -3.13 -17.50
N VAL A 140 4.28 -1.91 -17.12
CA VAL A 140 3.55 -0.99 -18.01
C VAL A 140 4.37 -0.65 -19.26
N GLU A 141 5.65 -0.31 -19.09
CA GLU A 141 6.55 0.05 -20.17
C GLU A 141 6.81 -1.11 -21.14
N GLU A 142 6.99 -2.33 -20.62
CA GLU A 142 7.22 -3.54 -21.41
C GLU A 142 6.00 -3.93 -22.24
N GLN A 143 4.80 -3.81 -21.68
CA GLN A 143 3.55 -4.04 -22.41
C GLN A 143 3.35 -3.02 -23.53
N PHE A 144 3.71 -1.75 -23.29
CA PHE A 144 3.76 -0.77 -24.35
C PHE A 144 4.73 -1.18 -25.46
N TYR A 145 5.94 -1.63 -25.12
CA TYR A 145 6.93 -2.09 -26.11
C TYR A 145 6.52 -3.34 -26.88
N LEU A 146 5.64 -4.17 -26.32
CA LEU A 146 5.08 -5.33 -27.01
C LEU A 146 4.06 -4.91 -28.09
N LEU A 147 3.24 -3.90 -27.82
CA LEU A 147 2.16 -3.48 -28.71
C LEU A 147 2.60 -2.40 -29.72
N TRP A 148 3.51 -1.52 -29.32
CA TRP A 148 3.91 -0.35 -30.11
C TRP A 148 4.50 -0.67 -31.49
N PRO A 149 5.39 -1.66 -31.66
CA PRO A 149 5.90 -2.03 -32.98
C PRO A 149 4.81 -2.51 -33.94
N ALA A 150 3.83 -3.27 -33.44
CA ALA A 150 2.71 -3.75 -34.24
C ALA A 150 1.80 -2.60 -34.71
N LEU A 151 1.50 -1.66 -33.81
CA LEU A 151 0.76 -0.43 -34.13
C LEU A 151 1.47 0.38 -35.22
N MET A 152 2.77 0.61 -35.08
CA MET A 152 3.55 1.38 -36.05
C MET A 152 3.66 0.69 -37.41
N LEU A 153 3.86 -0.64 -37.43
CA LEU A 153 3.86 -1.41 -38.68
C LEU A 153 2.52 -1.36 -39.40
N PHE A 154 1.41 -1.49 -38.67
CA PHE A 154 0.07 -1.38 -39.24
C PHE A 154 -0.19 0.01 -39.80
N ALA A 155 0.10 1.06 -39.02
CA ALA A 155 -0.08 2.45 -39.45
C ALA A 155 0.73 2.77 -40.71
N ASN A 156 1.96 2.25 -40.83
CA ASN A 156 2.82 2.46 -42.00
C ASN A 156 2.37 1.71 -43.27
N ARG A 157 1.44 0.74 -43.18
CA ARG A 157 0.91 0.01 -44.34
C ARG A 157 -0.35 0.64 -44.94
N LEU A 158 -0.89 1.69 -44.33
CA LEU A 158 -2.12 2.33 -44.80
C LEU A 158 -1.87 3.11 -46.11
N PRO A 159 -2.62 2.84 -47.21
CA PRO A 159 -2.29 3.31 -48.57
C PRO A 159 -2.28 4.82 -48.80
N ARG A 160 -2.77 5.63 -47.85
CA ARG A 160 -2.98 7.08 -48.01
C ARG A 160 -2.26 7.95 -46.98
N GLY A 161 -1.29 7.38 -46.26
CA GLY A 161 -0.90 7.90 -44.95
C GLY A 161 0.42 8.67 -44.82
N GLY A 162 1.44 8.51 -45.68
CA GLY A 162 2.76 9.11 -45.41
C GLY A 162 3.16 9.02 -43.92
N GLN A 163 3.50 10.15 -43.29
CA GLN A 163 3.67 10.23 -41.81
C GLN A 163 2.36 10.55 -41.05
N SER A 164 1.27 10.91 -41.74
CA SER A 164 0.00 11.27 -41.08
C SER A 164 -0.69 10.07 -40.42
N ALA A 165 -0.58 8.87 -41.00
CA ALA A 165 -1.15 7.64 -40.41
C ALA A 165 -0.55 7.30 -39.03
N PRO A 166 0.79 7.16 -38.86
CA PRO A 166 1.37 6.91 -37.54
C PRO A 166 1.11 8.07 -36.56
N VAL A 167 1.16 9.33 -37.00
CA VAL A 167 0.80 10.47 -36.13
C VAL A 167 -0.63 10.35 -35.64
N THR A 168 -1.58 10.02 -36.51
CA THR A 168 -3.00 9.86 -36.16
C THR A 168 -3.19 8.72 -35.16
N ALA A 169 -2.54 7.57 -35.39
CA ALA A 169 -2.60 6.45 -34.47
C ALA A 169 -2.06 6.81 -33.08
N ILE A 170 -0.93 7.52 -33.01
CA ILE A 170 -0.33 7.96 -31.74
C ILE A 170 -1.22 8.99 -31.05
N CYS A 171 -1.81 9.95 -31.78
CA CYS A 171 -2.76 10.91 -31.22
C CYS A 171 -4.02 10.22 -30.66
N LEU A 172 -4.53 9.20 -31.34
CA LEU A 172 -5.67 8.41 -30.86
C LEU A 172 -5.31 7.66 -29.57
N VAL A 173 -4.14 7.01 -29.51
CA VAL A 173 -3.66 6.37 -28.27
C VAL A 173 -3.52 7.39 -27.15
N ALA A 174 -2.91 8.54 -27.41
CA ALA A 174 -2.73 9.60 -26.43
C ALA A 174 -4.09 10.10 -25.88
N LEU A 175 -5.04 10.39 -26.77
CA LEU A 175 -6.36 10.89 -26.38
C LEU A 175 -7.15 9.84 -25.60
N LEU A 176 -7.29 8.63 -26.12
CA LEU A 176 -8.09 7.57 -25.47
C LEU A 176 -7.48 7.16 -24.12
N SER A 177 -6.15 7.05 -24.05
CA SER A 177 -5.44 6.73 -22.81
C SER A 177 -5.58 7.85 -21.77
N PHE A 178 -5.47 9.12 -22.18
CA PHE A 178 -5.64 10.26 -21.27
C PHE A 178 -7.07 10.38 -20.75
N LEU A 179 -8.08 10.20 -21.61
CA LEU A 179 -9.49 10.17 -21.18
C LEU A 179 -9.75 9.01 -20.20
N THR A 180 -9.16 7.85 -20.46
CA THR A 180 -9.23 6.70 -19.54
C THR A 180 -8.56 7.03 -18.20
N ALA A 181 -7.42 7.73 -18.21
CA ALA A 181 -6.74 8.17 -16.99
C ALA A 181 -7.60 9.14 -16.17
N LEU A 182 -8.24 10.12 -16.81
CA LEU A 182 -9.15 11.07 -16.17
C LEU A 182 -10.39 10.39 -15.59
N HIS A 183 -10.93 9.39 -16.27
CA HIS A 183 -12.06 8.62 -15.76
C HIS A 183 -11.63 7.76 -14.57
N LEU A 184 -10.64 6.90 -14.74
CA LEU A 184 -10.23 5.94 -13.71
C LEU A 184 -9.69 6.64 -12.45
N VAL A 185 -9.00 7.78 -12.56
CA VAL A 185 -8.51 8.47 -11.35
C VAL A 185 -9.64 8.92 -10.41
N THR A 186 -10.88 9.04 -10.92
CA THR A 186 -12.05 9.41 -10.12
C THR A 186 -12.86 8.21 -9.62
N VAL A 187 -12.84 7.09 -10.35
CA VAL A 187 -13.65 5.90 -10.03
C VAL A 187 -12.84 4.82 -9.32
N ASP A 188 -11.60 4.58 -9.77
CA ASP A 188 -10.66 3.61 -9.20
C ASP A 188 -9.21 4.09 -9.41
N PRO A 189 -8.68 4.93 -8.50
CA PRO A 189 -7.33 5.49 -8.60
C PRO A 189 -6.23 4.42 -8.71
N LYS A 190 -6.46 3.25 -8.10
CA LYS A 190 -5.49 2.15 -8.11
C LYS A 190 -5.38 1.54 -9.50
N GLN A 191 -6.50 1.33 -10.19
CA GLN A 191 -6.49 0.94 -11.60
C GLN A 191 -5.86 2.03 -12.48
N ALA A 192 -6.18 3.30 -12.24
CA ALA A 192 -5.58 4.41 -12.98
C ALA A 192 -4.05 4.42 -12.90
N PHE A 193 -3.50 3.99 -11.76
CA PHE A 193 -2.07 3.92 -11.51
C PHE A 193 -1.38 2.72 -12.16
N TYR A 194 -1.92 1.50 -12.02
CA TYR A 194 -1.23 0.26 -12.42
C TYR A 194 -1.57 -0.25 -13.84
N VAL A 195 -2.69 0.17 -14.43
CA VAL A 195 -3.13 -0.35 -15.74
C VAL A 195 -2.38 0.37 -16.87
N PRO A 196 -1.80 -0.34 -17.86
CA PRO A 196 -1.05 0.32 -18.93
C PRO A 196 -1.88 1.28 -19.77
N PHE A 197 -3.16 0.97 -19.99
CA PHE A 197 -4.05 1.79 -20.81
C PHE A 197 -4.29 3.20 -20.26
N SER A 198 -4.22 3.44 -18.95
CA SER A 198 -4.30 4.79 -18.37
C SER A 198 -2.97 5.54 -18.34
N ARG A 199 -1.86 4.86 -18.65
CA ARG A 199 -0.50 5.43 -18.65
C ARG A 199 0.08 5.63 -20.04
N ALA A 200 -0.46 4.93 -21.04
CA ALA A 200 0.06 4.92 -22.41
C ALA A 200 0.14 6.31 -23.08
N TRP A 201 -0.69 7.27 -22.66
CA TRP A 201 -0.66 8.63 -23.19
C TRP A 201 0.68 9.35 -22.95
N GLU A 202 1.36 9.06 -21.84
CA GLU A 202 2.66 9.65 -21.50
C GLU A 202 3.73 9.21 -22.50
N LEU A 203 3.73 7.91 -22.83
CA LEU A 203 4.60 7.33 -23.86
C LEU A 203 4.20 7.83 -25.27
N ALA A 204 2.90 7.95 -25.55
CA ALA A 204 2.42 8.44 -26.83
C ALA A 204 2.82 9.91 -27.06
N VAL A 205 2.75 10.78 -26.03
CA VAL A 205 3.25 12.16 -26.09
C VAL A 205 4.73 12.17 -26.47
N GLY A 206 5.55 11.32 -25.84
CA GLY A 206 6.96 11.15 -26.23
C GLY A 206 7.13 10.73 -27.69
N GLY A 207 6.30 9.79 -28.17
CA GLY A 207 6.30 9.34 -29.56
C GLY A 207 5.98 10.44 -30.57
N LEU A 208 5.05 11.35 -30.25
CA LEU A 208 4.70 12.49 -31.11
C LEU A 208 5.88 13.45 -31.34
N LEU A 209 6.78 13.57 -30.35
CA LEU A 209 7.92 14.49 -30.44
C LEU A 209 8.88 14.17 -31.59
N VAL A 210 8.85 12.94 -32.11
CA VAL A 210 9.69 12.51 -33.24
C VAL A 210 9.28 13.22 -34.54
N PHE A 211 8.02 13.63 -34.66
CA PHE A 211 7.47 14.26 -35.86
C PHE A 211 7.54 15.79 -35.82
N LEU A 212 7.94 16.36 -34.68
CA LEU A 212 8.02 17.81 -34.52
C LEU A 212 9.32 18.36 -35.12
N PRO A 213 9.28 19.51 -35.80
CA PRO A 213 10.48 20.15 -36.31
C PRO A 213 11.39 20.62 -35.15
N PRO A 214 12.72 20.67 -35.37
CA PRO A 214 13.66 21.19 -34.38
C PRO A 214 13.40 22.67 -34.11
N LEU A 215 13.60 23.09 -32.86
CA LEU A 215 13.42 24.49 -32.47
C LEU A 215 14.67 25.32 -32.77
N ARG A 216 14.48 26.61 -33.04
CA ARG A 216 15.60 27.57 -33.08
C ARG A 216 16.25 27.67 -31.70
N ARG A 217 17.55 28.01 -31.64
CA ARG A 217 18.32 28.07 -30.39
C ARG A 217 17.64 28.92 -29.30
N ARG A 218 17.23 30.17 -29.59
CA ARG A 218 16.56 31.02 -28.58
C ARG A 218 15.30 30.38 -28.00
N ALA A 219 14.46 29.78 -28.83
CA ALA A 219 13.27 29.05 -28.37
C ALA A 219 13.68 27.82 -27.54
N SER A 220 14.71 27.09 -27.97
CA SER A 220 15.24 25.92 -27.26
C SER A 220 15.69 26.23 -25.84
N GLU A 221 16.28 27.41 -25.62
CA GLU A 221 16.65 27.89 -24.28
C GLU A 221 15.43 28.16 -23.41
N VAL A 222 14.44 28.88 -23.94
CA VAL A 222 13.20 29.21 -23.21
C VAL A 222 12.43 27.94 -22.85
N PHE A 223 12.20 27.06 -23.82
CA PHE A 223 11.52 25.78 -23.60
C PHE A 223 12.32 24.85 -22.68
N GLY A 224 13.65 24.85 -22.78
CA GLY A 224 14.52 24.07 -21.90
C GLY A 224 14.44 24.53 -20.43
N LEU A 225 14.49 25.85 -20.19
CA LEU A 225 14.35 26.39 -18.84
C LEU A 225 12.93 26.18 -18.29
N ALA A 226 11.90 26.37 -19.13
CA ALA A 226 10.52 26.09 -18.76
C ALA A 226 10.34 24.61 -18.38
N GLY A 227 10.90 23.67 -19.15
CA GLY A 227 10.82 22.25 -18.85
C GLY A 227 11.52 21.84 -17.56
N LEU A 228 12.71 22.39 -17.29
CA LEU A 228 13.39 22.21 -16.00
C LEU A 228 12.55 22.77 -14.85
N GLY A 229 11.96 23.96 -15.04
CA GLY A 229 11.06 24.58 -14.06
C GLY A 229 9.83 23.73 -13.77
N LEU A 230 9.19 23.17 -14.80
CA LEU A 230 8.04 22.27 -14.65
C LEU A 230 8.41 21.00 -13.89
N ILE A 231 9.53 20.35 -14.24
CA ILE A 231 9.99 19.14 -13.51
C ILE A 231 10.31 19.47 -12.05
N ALA A 232 11.00 20.58 -11.78
CA ALA A 232 11.32 21.01 -10.42
C ALA A 232 10.05 21.34 -9.62
N ALA A 233 9.08 22.04 -10.22
CA ALA A 233 7.79 22.33 -9.60
C ALA A 233 7.00 21.05 -9.32
N SER A 234 6.96 20.10 -10.25
CA SER A 234 6.34 18.79 -10.03
C SER A 234 6.98 18.05 -8.86
N ALA A 235 8.30 18.02 -8.77
CA ALA A 235 9.01 17.35 -7.67
C ALA A 235 8.77 18.01 -6.30
N ALA A 236 8.55 19.33 -6.26
CA ALA A 236 8.38 20.10 -5.04
C ALA A 236 6.92 20.19 -4.55
N TRP A 237 5.92 20.20 -5.45
CA TRP A 237 4.52 20.49 -5.12
C TRP A 237 3.55 19.34 -5.27
N LEU A 238 3.85 18.36 -6.14
CA LEU A 238 3.01 17.17 -6.24
C LEU A 238 3.28 16.26 -5.04
N SER A 239 2.27 15.49 -4.65
CA SER A 239 2.38 14.57 -3.52
C SER A 239 1.46 13.37 -3.70
N PRO A 240 1.73 12.24 -3.03
CA PRO A 240 0.94 11.01 -3.20
C PRO A 240 -0.53 11.11 -2.75
N ASP A 241 -0.90 12.13 -1.98
CA ASP A 241 -2.28 12.41 -1.54
C ASP A 241 -3.13 13.10 -2.62
N GLN A 242 -2.50 13.57 -3.71
CA GLN A 242 -3.21 14.21 -4.81
C GLN A 242 -3.63 13.18 -5.88
N PRO A 243 -4.74 13.40 -6.61
CA PRO A 243 -5.16 12.50 -7.70
C PRO A 243 -4.08 12.38 -8.80
N PHE A 244 -3.67 11.14 -9.12
CA PHE A 244 -2.62 10.86 -10.09
C PHE A 244 -2.88 9.53 -10.84
N PRO A 245 -2.54 9.34 -12.14
CA PRO A 245 -1.88 10.28 -13.05
C PRO A 245 -2.73 11.48 -13.46
N GLY A 246 -4.02 11.31 -13.79
CA GLY A 246 -5.00 12.39 -14.01
C GLY A 246 -4.48 13.66 -14.69
N ALA A 247 -5.02 14.82 -14.28
CA ALA A 247 -4.56 16.12 -14.77
C ALA A 247 -3.17 16.51 -14.21
N ASN A 248 -2.82 16.04 -13.02
CA ASN A 248 -1.56 16.40 -12.35
C ASN A 248 -0.32 15.87 -13.09
N ALA A 249 -0.41 14.71 -13.75
CA ALA A 249 0.67 14.16 -14.57
C ALA A 249 0.95 14.96 -15.85
N VAL A 250 0.04 15.86 -16.27
CA VAL A 250 0.30 16.75 -17.43
C VAL A 250 1.52 17.62 -17.19
N ILE A 251 1.75 18.07 -15.96
CA ILE A 251 2.86 18.98 -15.61
C ILE A 251 4.23 18.31 -15.83
N PRO A 252 4.56 17.15 -15.22
CA PRO A 252 5.84 16.48 -15.45
C PRO A 252 5.97 15.96 -16.90
N VAL A 253 4.88 15.53 -17.54
CA VAL A 253 4.89 15.06 -18.94
C VAL A 253 5.18 16.20 -19.90
N ALA A 254 4.55 17.35 -19.73
CA ALA A 254 4.83 18.55 -20.51
C ALA A 254 6.28 19.02 -20.28
N GLY A 255 6.74 19.02 -19.03
CA GLY A 255 8.12 19.37 -18.67
C GLY A 255 9.16 18.48 -19.37
N ALA A 256 8.95 17.17 -19.37
CA ALA A 256 9.78 16.22 -20.11
C ALA A 256 9.69 16.43 -21.63
N ALA A 257 8.49 16.64 -22.16
CA ALA A 257 8.26 16.81 -23.59
C ALA A 257 9.01 18.03 -24.16
N VAL A 258 8.94 19.18 -23.48
CA VAL A 258 9.61 20.41 -23.92
C VAL A 258 11.13 20.39 -23.70
N LEU A 259 11.65 19.45 -22.90
CA LEU A 259 13.09 19.18 -22.80
C LEU A 259 13.60 18.23 -23.90
N VAL A 260 12.76 17.30 -24.35
CA VAL A 260 13.12 16.35 -25.42
C VAL A 260 13.01 17.01 -26.81
N TRP A 261 11.96 17.83 -27.03
CA TRP A 261 11.62 18.45 -28.33
C TRP A 261 12.69 19.35 -28.98
N PRO A 262 13.48 20.19 -28.29
CA PRO A 262 14.23 21.25 -28.97
C PRO A 262 15.23 20.80 -30.04
N HIS A 263 15.79 19.58 -29.94
CA HIS A 263 16.80 18.98 -30.85
C HIS A 263 18.07 19.82 -31.10
N SER A 264 18.19 21.03 -30.53
CA SER A 264 19.29 21.96 -30.74
C SER A 264 20.22 22.07 -29.52
N ARG A 265 21.47 22.49 -29.73
CA ARG A 265 22.46 22.68 -28.66
C ARG A 265 22.18 23.97 -27.88
N SER A 266 21.41 23.86 -26.79
CA SER A 266 21.13 24.91 -25.81
C SER A 266 22.04 24.85 -24.58
N PHE A 267 22.07 25.91 -23.76
CA PHE A 267 22.68 25.91 -22.43
C PHE A 267 22.15 24.78 -21.56
N VAL A 268 20.83 24.57 -21.56
CA VAL A 268 20.16 23.48 -20.83
C VAL A 268 20.62 22.12 -21.34
N SER A 269 20.68 21.93 -22.66
CA SER A 269 21.20 20.70 -23.27
C SER A 269 22.66 20.45 -22.87
N ARG A 270 23.51 21.47 -22.82
CA ARG A 270 24.90 21.36 -22.33
C ARG A 270 24.97 20.98 -20.86
N PHE A 271 24.12 21.57 -20.01
CA PHE A 271 24.05 21.24 -18.59
C PHE A 271 23.65 19.76 -18.37
N LEU A 272 22.58 19.31 -19.03
CA LEU A 272 22.15 17.91 -19.01
C LEU A 272 23.20 16.97 -19.59
N SER A 273 24.00 17.47 -20.54
CA SER A 273 25.11 16.73 -21.12
C SER A 273 26.39 16.76 -20.27
N THR A 274 26.40 17.22 -19.03
CA THR A 274 27.60 17.15 -18.16
C THR A 274 27.97 15.70 -17.85
N ALA A 275 29.27 15.43 -17.62
CA ALA A 275 29.74 14.07 -17.39
C ALA A 275 29.02 13.32 -16.23
N PRO A 276 28.77 13.95 -15.07
CA PRO A 276 28.07 13.28 -13.97
C PRO A 276 26.63 12.89 -14.31
N LEU A 277 25.88 13.80 -14.95
CA LEU A 277 24.50 13.54 -15.36
C LEU A 277 24.43 12.49 -16.46
N ARG A 278 25.32 12.55 -17.45
CA ARG A 278 25.39 11.50 -18.50
C ARG A 278 25.71 10.13 -17.91
N LEU A 279 26.68 10.03 -16.98
CA LEU A 279 27.02 8.75 -16.36
C LEU A 279 25.84 8.20 -15.57
N THR A 280 25.21 9.04 -14.75
CA THR A 280 24.02 8.67 -13.98
C THR A 280 22.88 8.23 -14.91
N GLY A 281 22.69 8.93 -16.03
CA GLY A 281 21.72 8.58 -17.06
C GLY A 281 21.97 7.23 -17.72
N LYS A 282 23.24 6.91 -17.99
CA LYS A 282 23.65 5.61 -18.55
C LYS A 282 23.33 4.46 -17.60
N ILE A 283 23.56 4.63 -16.31
CA ILE A 283 23.27 3.62 -15.29
C ILE A 283 21.83 3.69 -14.75
N SER A 284 21.00 4.63 -15.23
CA SER A 284 19.70 4.96 -14.61
C SER A 284 18.76 3.76 -14.51
N TYR A 285 18.85 2.82 -15.45
CA TYR A 285 18.04 1.60 -15.45
C TYR A 285 18.46 0.68 -14.30
N SER A 286 19.74 0.33 -14.22
CA SER A 286 20.28 -0.43 -13.08
C SER A 286 20.01 0.29 -11.75
N LEU A 287 20.17 1.61 -11.71
CA LEU A 287 19.91 2.40 -10.50
C LEU A 287 18.44 2.33 -10.06
N TYR A 288 17.51 2.41 -11.01
CA TYR A 288 16.09 2.21 -10.76
C TYR A 288 15.79 0.81 -10.22
N LEU A 289 16.45 -0.24 -10.73
CA LEU A 289 16.24 -1.61 -10.25
C LEU A 289 16.77 -1.83 -8.82
N TRP A 290 17.95 -1.30 -8.49
CA TRP A 290 18.64 -1.64 -7.24
C TRP A 290 18.23 -0.78 -6.04
N HIS A 291 17.86 0.50 -6.24
CA HIS A 291 17.60 1.40 -5.12
C HIS A 291 16.44 0.96 -4.22
N TRP A 292 15.39 0.38 -4.80
CA TRP A 292 14.17 0.03 -4.08
C TRP A 292 14.34 -1.24 -3.23
N PRO A 293 14.81 -2.40 -3.77
CA PRO A 293 15.10 -3.56 -2.94
C PRO A 293 16.07 -3.25 -1.80
N ILE A 294 17.11 -2.44 -2.04
CA ILE A 294 18.06 -2.03 -1.00
C ILE A 294 17.34 -1.31 0.15
N LEU A 295 16.47 -0.34 -0.16
CA LEU A 295 15.69 0.38 0.84
C LEU A 295 14.69 -0.54 1.56
N VAL A 296 13.97 -1.39 0.82
CA VAL A 296 12.94 -2.27 1.40
C VAL A 296 13.55 -3.34 2.29
N PHE A 297 14.64 -3.97 1.87
CA PHE A 297 15.36 -4.94 2.71
C PHE A 297 15.97 -4.27 3.94
N PHE A 298 16.43 -3.02 3.85
CA PHE A 298 16.81 -2.24 5.03
C PHE A 298 15.61 -2.02 5.97
N ARG A 299 14.42 -1.67 5.46
CA ARG A 299 13.22 -1.51 6.30
C ARG A 299 12.85 -2.82 7.00
N HIS A 300 12.94 -3.96 6.31
CA HIS A 300 12.76 -5.27 6.96
C HIS A 300 13.81 -5.51 8.05
N TYR A 301 15.09 -5.24 7.75
CA TYR A 301 16.16 -5.32 8.74
C TYR A 301 15.94 -4.37 9.93
N ALA A 302 15.44 -3.16 9.73
CA ALA A 302 15.26 -2.14 10.76
C ALA A 302 13.87 -2.19 11.45
N GLY A 303 13.10 -3.28 11.30
CA GLY A 303 11.79 -3.42 11.92
C GLY A 303 10.75 -2.40 11.42
N THR A 304 10.68 -2.22 10.10
CA THR A 304 9.82 -1.29 9.36
C THR A 304 10.15 0.21 9.51
N ALA A 305 11.19 0.55 10.28
CA ALA A 305 11.63 1.93 10.42
C ALA A 305 12.19 2.50 9.11
N ASN A 306 11.90 3.78 8.85
CA ASN A 306 12.59 4.53 7.81
C ASN A 306 14.05 4.80 8.21
N PRO A 307 14.99 4.80 7.24
CA PRO A 307 16.38 5.10 7.53
C PRO A 307 16.55 6.52 8.07
N THR A 308 17.46 6.69 9.02
CA THR A 308 17.98 8.02 9.39
C THR A 308 18.67 8.68 8.20
N ALA A 309 18.91 10.00 8.25
CA ALA A 309 19.60 10.69 7.15
C ALA A 309 21.00 10.11 6.84
N ALA A 310 21.72 9.65 7.87
CA ALA A 310 23.02 9.00 7.72
C ALA A 310 22.88 7.62 7.02
N GLU A 311 21.95 6.79 7.50
CA GLU A 311 21.68 5.48 6.88
C GLU A 311 21.17 5.64 5.45
N ALA A 312 20.28 6.60 5.18
CA ALA A 312 19.78 6.92 3.85
C ALA A 312 20.94 7.30 2.91
N SER A 313 21.90 8.11 3.38
CA SER A 313 23.08 8.49 2.60
C SER A 313 23.95 7.28 2.23
N VAL A 314 24.16 6.37 3.19
CA VAL A 314 24.90 5.11 2.95
C VAL A 314 24.16 4.20 1.96
N LEU A 315 22.85 4.04 2.12
CA LEU A 315 22.03 3.19 1.25
C LEU A 315 21.92 3.76 -0.18
N ILE A 316 21.82 5.09 -0.33
CA ILE A 316 21.86 5.75 -1.64
C ILE A 316 23.23 5.52 -2.29
N ALA A 317 24.33 5.75 -1.56
CA ALA A 317 25.67 5.48 -2.08
C ALA A 317 25.85 4.00 -2.48
N GLY A 318 25.35 3.08 -1.65
CA GLY A 318 25.29 1.65 -1.95
C GLY A 318 24.49 1.35 -3.22
N SER A 319 23.35 2.02 -3.42
CA SER A 319 22.52 1.88 -4.62
C SER A 319 23.24 2.35 -5.88
N PHE A 320 23.98 3.47 -5.82
CA PHE A 320 24.81 3.92 -6.94
C PHE A 320 25.94 2.94 -7.25
N LEU A 321 26.59 2.41 -6.22
CA LEU A 321 27.64 1.42 -6.38
C LEU A 321 27.12 0.13 -7.01
N THR A 322 26.07 -0.48 -6.46
CA THR A 322 25.47 -1.71 -7.00
C THR A 322 24.91 -1.50 -8.41
N ALA A 323 24.31 -0.35 -8.68
CA ALA A 323 23.85 0.01 -10.02
C ALA A 323 24.99 0.11 -11.03
N TYR A 324 26.11 0.74 -10.66
CA TYR A 324 27.28 0.82 -11.50
C TYR A 324 27.88 -0.56 -11.79
N LEU A 325 28.01 -1.40 -10.75
CA LEU A 325 28.51 -2.78 -10.89
C LEU A 325 27.57 -3.63 -11.77
N SER A 326 26.27 -3.57 -11.54
CA SER A 326 25.24 -4.23 -12.35
C SER A 326 25.31 -3.79 -13.81
N TRP A 327 25.38 -2.48 -14.05
CA TRP A 327 25.51 -1.94 -15.40
C TRP A 327 26.79 -2.42 -16.09
N ARG A 328 27.93 -2.36 -15.38
CA ARG A 328 29.26 -2.65 -15.94
C ARG A 328 29.53 -4.15 -16.18
N PHE A 329 29.00 -5.01 -15.30
CA PHE A 329 29.32 -6.44 -15.28
C PHE A 329 28.16 -7.36 -15.67
N VAL A 330 26.92 -6.87 -15.67
CA VAL A 330 25.73 -7.66 -16.06
C VAL A 330 25.09 -7.09 -17.33
N GLU A 331 24.75 -5.80 -17.34
CA GLU A 331 24.03 -5.19 -18.46
C GLU A 331 24.92 -5.01 -19.71
N GLU A 332 26.07 -4.33 -19.58
CA GLU A 332 26.95 -3.99 -20.70
C GLU A 332 27.52 -5.23 -21.44
N PRO A 333 27.98 -6.30 -20.75
CA PRO A 333 28.49 -7.49 -21.43
C PRO A 333 27.41 -8.19 -22.26
N VAL A 334 26.20 -8.37 -21.73
CA VAL A 334 25.12 -9.04 -22.47
C VAL A 334 24.57 -8.15 -23.58
N ARG A 335 24.51 -6.84 -23.36
CA ARG A 335 24.09 -5.86 -24.37
C ARG A 335 25.04 -5.82 -25.58
N SER A 336 26.35 -5.93 -25.35
CA SER A 336 27.37 -5.90 -26.39
C SER A 336 27.56 -7.26 -27.10
N TRP A 337 27.01 -8.33 -26.55
CA TRP A 337 27.10 -9.67 -27.13
C TRP A 337 26.38 -9.77 -28.48
N ARG A 338 27.16 -10.05 -29.53
CA ARG A 338 26.67 -10.32 -30.90
C ARG A 338 26.11 -11.74 -31.04
N ALA A 339 24.95 -11.98 -30.43
CA ALA A 339 24.16 -13.19 -30.64
C ALA A 339 23.08 -13.00 -31.72
N PRO A 340 22.71 -14.06 -32.46
CA PRO A 340 21.53 -14.05 -33.33
C PRO A 340 20.27 -13.61 -32.57
N PRO A 341 19.38 -12.83 -33.19
CA PRO A 341 18.17 -12.33 -32.52
C PRO A 341 17.32 -13.41 -31.85
N MET A 342 17.05 -14.51 -32.56
CA MET A 342 16.22 -15.60 -32.02
C MET A 342 16.86 -16.29 -30.81
N ARG A 343 18.20 -16.44 -30.80
CA ARG A 343 18.93 -16.97 -29.63
C ARG A 343 18.82 -16.03 -28.43
N SER A 344 18.85 -14.71 -28.67
CA SER A 344 18.65 -13.72 -27.60
C SER A 344 17.23 -13.79 -27.03
N VAL A 345 16.23 -13.99 -27.90
CA VAL A 345 14.83 -14.12 -27.48
C VAL A 345 14.60 -15.39 -26.68
N THR A 346 15.03 -16.53 -27.20
CA THR A 346 14.85 -17.84 -26.55
C THR A 346 15.63 -17.95 -25.24
N ALA A 347 16.89 -17.50 -25.19
CA ALA A 347 17.67 -17.49 -23.96
C ALA A 347 17.09 -16.52 -22.91
N GLY A 348 16.65 -15.33 -23.32
CA GLY A 348 15.99 -14.37 -22.44
C GLY A 348 14.68 -14.91 -21.86
N ALA A 349 13.83 -15.50 -22.70
CA ALA A 349 12.58 -16.14 -22.28
C ALA A 349 12.82 -17.33 -21.36
N ALA A 350 13.80 -18.19 -21.66
CA ALA A 350 14.17 -19.31 -20.79
C ALA A 350 14.68 -18.84 -19.43
N ALA A 351 15.53 -17.80 -19.40
CA ALA A 351 16.02 -17.22 -18.14
C ALA A 351 14.88 -16.62 -17.31
N ALA A 352 13.98 -15.85 -17.94
CA ALA A 352 12.80 -15.30 -17.28
C ALA A 352 11.89 -16.40 -16.74
N LEU A 353 11.67 -17.47 -17.51
CA LEU A 353 10.88 -18.63 -17.09
C LEU A 353 11.53 -19.35 -15.89
N MET A 354 12.84 -19.58 -15.91
CA MET A 354 13.55 -20.22 -14.80
C MET A 354 13.45 -19.41 -13.50
N VAL A 355 13.65 -18.09 -13.57
CA VAL A 355 13.50 -17.20 -12.41
C VAL A 355 12.05 -17.16 -11.95
N GLY A 356 11.10 -17.10 -12.89
CA GLY A 356 9.67 -17.10 -12.57
C GLY A 356 9.19 -18.40 -11.92
N LEU A 357 9.63 -19.55 -12.41
CA LEU A 357 9.36 -20.85 -11.81
C LEU A 357 10.00 -20.98 -10.43
N SER A 358 11.21 -20.45 -10.25
CA SER A 358 11.86 -20.40 -8.93
C SER A 358 11.04 -19.56 -7.94
N GLY A 359 10.60 -18.35 -8.35
CA GLY A 359 9.70 -17.51 -7.57
C GLY A 359 8.37 -18.20 -7.24
N ASN A 360 7.76 -18.86 -8.23
CA ASN A 360 6.52 -19.60 -8.02
C ASN A 360 6.71 -20.78 -7.05
N SER A 361 7.82 -21.51 -7.15
CA SER A 361 8.13 -22.60 -6.22
C SER A 361 8.25 -22.13 -4.76
N ILE A 362 8.84 -20.95 -4.54
CA ILE A 362 8.89 -20.31 -3.21
C ILE A 362 7.48 -19.98 -2.71
N SER A 363 6.61 -19.46 -3.59
CA SER A 363 5.22 -19.14 -3.25
C SER A 363 4.41 -20.39 -2.89
N GLU A 364 4.46 -21.44 -3.71
CA GLU A 364 3.74 -22.69 -3.49
C GLU A 364 4.25 -23.43 -2.24
N ALA A 365 5.53 -23.29 -1.91
CA ALA A 365 6.11 -23.78 -0.66
C ALA A 365 5.76 -22.92 0.58
N GLY A 366 4.87 -21.93 0.46
CA GLY A 366 4.52 -21.01 1.55
C GLY A 366 5.70 -20.21 2.10
N GLY A 367 6.72 -19.97 1.26
CA GLY A 367 7.97 -19.31 1.64
C GLY A 367 8.86 -20.14 2.56
N PHE A 368 8.76 -21.47 2.44
CA PHE A 368 9.51 -22.47 3.18
C PHE A 368 9.35 -22.32 4.69
N THR A 369 8.16 -22.65 5.19
CA THR A 369 7.84 -22.60 6.63
C THR A 369 8.77 -23.47 7.48
N SER A 370 9.37 -24.51 6.90
CA SER A 370 10.38 -25.36 7.55
C SER A 370 11.65 -24.62 8.01
N ARG A 371 11.90 -23.39 7.52
CA ARG A 371 13.06 -22.58 7.93
C ARG A 371 12.85 -21.79 9.21
N ILE A 372 11.63 -21.73 9.73
CA ILE A 372 11.32 -21.10 11.01
C ILE A 372 10.94 -22.17 12.04
N PRO A 373 11.22 -21.96 13.34
CA PRO A 373 10.74 -22.84 14.39
C PRO A 373 9.20 -22.84 14.47
N LYS A 374 8.64 -23.90 15.06
CA LYS A 374 7.18 -24.07 15.21
C LYS A 374 6.56 -22.96 16.05
N GLU A 375 7.33 -22.42 16.99
CA GLU A 375 6.94 -21.35 17.91
C GLU A 375 6.59 -20.04 17.18
N VAL A 376 7.12 -19.85 15.96
CA VAL A 376 6.89 -18.66 15.12
C VAL A 376 5.93 -18.97 13.96
N GLU A 377 5.50 -20.23 13.81
CA GLU A 377 4.60 -20.63 12.73
C GLU A 377 3.26 -19.86 12.79
N ALA A 378 2.78 -19.57 13.99
CA ALA A 378 1.59 -18.75 14.22
C ALA A 378 1.75 -17.29 13.73
N LEU A 379 2.98 -16.81 13.53
CA LEU A 379 3.31 -15.46 13.06
C LEU A 379 3.75 -15.44 11.57
N ARG A 380 3.69 -16.58 10.87
CA ARG A 380 4.33 -16.73 9.55
C ARG A 380 3.73 -15.85 8.45
N SER A 381 2.47 -15.45 8.57
CA SER A 381 1.77 -14.56 7.63
C SER A 381 0.58 -13.86 8.29
N LEU A 382 0.19 -12.71 7.75
CA LEU A 382 -1.00 -11.96 8.21
C LEU A 382 -2.31 -12.77 8.11
N GLU A 383 -2.38 -13.70 7.17
CA GLU A 383 -3.52 -14.60 6.98
C GLU A 383 -3.59 -15.62 8.13
N VAL A 384 -2.48 -16.29 8.44
CA VAL A 384 -2.39 -17.25 9.54
C VAL A 384 -2.67 -16.57 10.88
N MET A 385 -2.20 -15.33 11.05
CA MET A 385 -2.47 -14.52 12.24
C MET A 385 -3.94 -14.10 12.38
N TRP A 386 -4.69 -14.09 11.29
CA TRP A 386 -6.12 -13.76 11.29
C TRP A 386 -7.02 -14.99 11.36
N ASP A 387 -6.45 -16.17 11.09
CA ASP A 387 -7.17 -17.43 11.03
C ASP A 387 -7.69 -17.82 12.41
N TRP A 388 -9.01 -17.74 12.55
CA TRP A 388 -9.76 -18.22 13.70
C TRP A 388 -11.10 -18.72 13.17
N PRO A 389 -11.32 -20.05 13.18
CA PRO A 389 -12.51 -20.63 12.60
C PRO A 389 -13.74 -20.22 13.39
N CYS A 390 -14.81 -19.87 12.69
CA CYS A 390 -16.06 -19.52 13.33
C CYS A 390 -16.67 -20.74 14.07
N PRO A 391 -16.96 -20.65 15.38
CA PRO A 391 -17.50 -21.79 16.14
C PRO A 391 -18.90 -22.23 15.68
N GLN A 392 -19.80 -21.26 15.41
CA GLN A 392 -21.17 -21.52 15.02
C GLN A 392 -21.65 -20.48 14.00
N MET A 393 -22.37 -20.90 12.96
CA MET A 393 -23.07 -19.96 12.07
C MET A 393 -24.54 -19.85 12.47
N VAL A 394 -25.04 -18.62 12.67
CA VAL A 394 -26.43 -18.36 13.08
C VAL A 394 -27.13 -17.44 12.09
N ARG A 395 -28.37 -17.78 11.74
CA ARG A 395 -29.21 -16.93 10.88
C ARG A 395 -29.88 -15.86 11.73
N ILE A 396 -29.77 -14.60 11.31
CA ILE A 396 -30.49 -13.47 11.90
C ILE A 396 -31.50 -12.97 10.83
N PRO A 397 -32.77 -13.42 10.88
CA PRO A 397 -33.75 -13.17 9.83
C PRO A 397 -33.97 -11.69 9.53
N GLU A 398 -33.95 -10.84 10.56
CA GLU A 398 -34.15 -9.39 10.44
C GLU A 398 -33.04 -8.69 9.65
N LEU A 399 -31.87 -9.33 9.56
CA LEU A 399 -30.72 -8.87 8.78
C LEU A 399 -30.59 -9.65 7.45
N GLY A 400 -31.44 -10.65 7.20
CA GLY A 400 -31.46 -11.43 5.97
C GLY A 400 -30.21 -12.28 5.70
N SER A 401 -29.35 -12.49 6.71
CA SER A 401 -28.03 -13.12 6.54
C SER A 401 -27.67 -14.08 7.68
N THR A 402 -26.55 -14.78 7.50
CA THR A 402 -25.96 -15.67 8.50
C THR A 402 -24.68 -15.04 9.01
N PHE A 403 -24.49 -15.07 10.33
CA PHE A 403 -23.38 -14.42 11.02
C PHE A 403 -22.59 -15.46 11.81
N CYS A 404 -21.31 -15.16 12.00
CA CYS A 404 -20.49 -15.93 12.92
C CYS A 404 -20.94 -15.65 14.36
N ALA A 405 -21.29 -16.70 15.08
CA ALA A 405 -21.59 -16.71 16.50
C ALA A 405 -20.58 -17.52 17.29
N PHE A 406 -20.36 -17.08 18.52
CA PHE A 406 -19.33 -17.56 19.44
C PHE A 406 -19.72 -17.28 20.89
N GLY A 407 -18.97 -17.82 21.84
CA GLY A 407 -19.33 -17.87 23.25
C GLY A 407 -20.12 -19.14 23.58
N ALA A 408 -21.14 -19.01 24.43
CA ALA A 408 -22.05 -20.12 24.69
C ALA A 408 -22.87 -20.49 23.44
N PRO A 409 -23.34 -21.74 23.29
CA PRO A 409 -24.18 -22.13 22.16
C PRO A 409 -25.42 -21.24 22.05
N TRP A 410 -25.66 -20.66 20.87
CA TRP A 410 -26.66 -19.59 20.68
C TRP A 410 -28.07 -19.90 21.22
N ASP A 411 -28.51 -21.15 21.06
CA ASP A 411 -29.85 -21.59 21.47
C ASP A 411 -29.95 -21.88 22.97
N LYS A 412 -28.81 -22.07 23.66
CA LYS A 412 -28.74 -22.42 25.09
C LYS A 412 -28.21 -21.27 25.97
N ALA A 413 -27.72 -20.20 25.35
CA ALA A 413 -27.14 -19.08 26.09
C ALA A 413 -28.19 -18.36 26.95
N LYS A 414 -27.76 -17.97 28.15
CA LYS A 414 -28.54 -17.17 29.10
C LYS A 414 -28.73 -15.74 28.60
N HIS A 415 -27.67 -15.18 28.00
CA HIS A 415 -27.65 -13.85 27.40
C HIS A 415 -27.26 -13.92 25.93
N ARG A 416 -27.75 -12.98 25.12
CA ARG A 416 -27.36 -12.88 23.70
C ARG A 416 -26.85 -11.48 23.37
N GLY A 417 -25.70 -11.46 22.75
CA GLY A 417 -24.92 -10.28 22.46
C GLY A 417 -24.72 -10.05 20.98
N MET A 418 -24.51 -8.79 20.63
CA MET A 418 -24.02 -8.38 19.32
C MET A 418 -22.65 -7.71 19.49
N LEU A 419 -21.62 -8.24 18.82
CA LEU A 419 -20.34 -7.56 18.68
C LEU A 419 -20.36 -6.77 17.38
N TRP A 420 -20.41 -5.44 17.48
CA TRP A 420 -20.59 -4.55 16.33
C TRP A 420 -19.35 -3.66 16.13
N GLY A 421 -18.81 -3.71 14.92
CA GLY A 421 -17.92 -2.67 14.42
C GLY A 421 -17.19 -3.01 13.14
N ASP A 422 -15.89 -2.71 13.11
CA ASP A 422 -14.98 -3.00 12.00
C ASP A 422 -14.02 -4.15 12.35
N SER A 423 -12.83 -4.20 11.73
CA SER A 423 -11.81 -5.21 12.04
C SER A 423 -11.34 -5.18 13.50
N HIS A 424 -11.51 -4.05 14.22
CA HIS A 424 -11.25 -3.95 15.67
C HIS A 424 -12.41 -4.48 16.53
N ALA A 425 -13.59 -4.71 15.97
CA ALA A 425 -14.58 -5.57 16.61
C ALA A 425 -14.24 -7.04 16.34
N GLU A 426 -13.93 -7.38 15.09
CA GLU A 426 -13.62 -8.76 14.69
C GLU A 426 -12.44 -9.37 15.46
N HIS A 427 -11.36 -8.62 15.70
CA HIS A 427 -10.21 -9.16 16.44
C HIS A 427 -10.47 -9.43 17.93
N LEU A 428 -11.61 -8.97 18.48
CA LEU A 428 -12.04 -9.25 19.85
C LEU A 428 -12.91 -10.51 19.93
N ALA A 429 -13.33 -11.09 18.80
CA ALA A 429 -14.21 -12.26 18.78
C ALA A 429 -13.62 -13.47 19.53
N PRO A 430 -12.32 -13.83 19.39
CA PRO A 430 -11.72 -14.92 20.16
C PRO A 430 -11.74 -14.67 21.68
N LEU A 431 -11.48 -13.43 22.11
CA LEU A 431 -11.52 -13.05 23.53
C LEU A 431 -12.94 -13.17 24.10
N LEU A 432 -13.93 -12.69 23.33
CA LEU A 432 -15.34 -12.78 23.73
C LEU A 432 -15.92 -14.19 23.62
N ASP A 433 -15.34 -15.07 22.80
CA ASP A 433 -15.66 -16.49 22.78
C ASP A 433 -15.31 -17.14 24.13
N VAL A 434 -14.09 -16.94 24.62
CA VAL A 434 -13.66 -17.45 25.93
C VAL A 434 -14.52 -16.89 27.07
N VAL A 435 -14.84 -15.59 27.03
CA VAL A 435 -15.71 -14.96 28.04
C VAL A 435 -17.13 -15.49 27.94
N GLY A 436 -17.69 -15.58 26.74
CA GLY A 436 -19.06 -16.01 26.51
C GLY A 436 -19.30 -17.47 26.92
N GLN A 437 -18.32 -18.35 26.72
CA GLN A 437 -18.39 -19.74 27.19
C GLN A 437 -18.44 -19.82 28.73
N ARG A 438 -17.77 -18.91 29.44
CA ARG A 438 -17.75 -18.88 30.91
C ARG A 438 -18.98 -18.19 31.51
N GLU A 439 -19.41 -17.08 30.91
CA GLU A 439 -20.51 -16.23 31.42
C GLU A 439 -21.85 -16.56 30.75
N GLU A 440 -21.98 -17.74 30.13
CA GLU A 440 -23.19 -18.24 29.47
C GLU A 440 -23.81 -17.26 28.45
N THR A 441 -22.97 -16.49 27.77
CA THR A 441 -23.37 -15.46 26.82
C THR A 441 -22.97 -15.87 25.40
N ALA A 442 -23.91 -15.83 24.46
CA ALA A 442 -23.61 -15.99 23.04
C ALA A 442 -23.47 -14.63 22.38
N PHE A 443 -22.52 -14.46 21.47
CA PHE A 443 -22.39 -13.26 20.65
C PHE A 443 -22.51 -13.62 19.18
N PHE A 444 -22.95 -12.68 18.35
CA PHE A 444 -22.71 -12.74 16.90
C PHE A 444 -21.93 -11.51 16.44
N LEU A 445 -21.03 -11.69 15.48
CA LEU A 445 -20.21 -10.62 14.90
C LEU A 445 -20.97 -9.91 13.77
N TYR A 446 -21.19 -8.62 13.93
CA TYR A 446 -21.72 -7.73 12.91
C TYR A 446 -20.66 -6.74 12.43
N ARG A 447 -19.91 -7.17 11.40
CA ARG A 447 -18.79 -6.42 10.81
C ARG A 447 -19.17 -5.71 9.50
N ALA A 448 -20.25 -4.93 9.53
CA ALA A 448 -20.74 -4.23 8.34
C ALA A 448 -20.10 -2.85 8.18
N CYS A 449 -20.09 -2.03 9.23
CA CYS A 449 -19.47 -0.71 9.27
C CYS A 449 -19.00 -0.38 10.70
N PRO A 450 -18.04 0.56 10.85
CA PRO A 450 -17.60 0.99 12.16
C PRO A 450 -18.77 1.41 13.05
N ALA A 451 -18.73 1.00 14.32
CA ALA A 451 -19.71 1.31 15.34
C ALA A 451 -19.54 2.75 15.87
N ALA A 452 -19.17 3.70 15.01
CA ALA A 452 -18.89 5.09 15.35
C ALA A 452 -19.91 6.08 14.78
N PHE A 453 -20.71 5.65 13.78
CA PHE A 453 -21.57 6.54 13.01
C PHE A 453 -23.04 6.37 13.42
N GLY A 454 -23.54 7.30 14.23
CA GLY A 454 -24.97 7.48 14.50
C GLY A 454 -25.61 8.45 13.51
N LYS A 455 -26.80 8.98 13.85
CA LYS A 455 -27.41 10.05 13.05
C LYS A 455 -26.56 11.31 13.13
N GLY A 456 -26.43 12.05 12.03
CA GLY A 456 -25.76 13.35 12.02
C GLY A 456 -24.25 13.29 11.82
N VAL A 457 -23.63 12.11 11.79
CA VAL A 457 -22.18 11.94 11.59
C VAL A 457 -21.92 10.81 10.62
N ASN A 458 -21.18 11.11 9.57
CA ASN A 458 -20.83 10.16 8.52
C ASN A 458 -19.32 10.21 8.24
N ARG A 459 -18.87 9.30 7.38
CA ARG A 459 -17.53 9.29 6.82
C ARG A 459 -17.61 9.25 5.30
N ALA A 460 -16.89 10.15 4.66
CA ALA A 460 -16.58 10.02 3.25
C ALA A 460 -15.38 9.07 3.09
N TYR A 461 -15.50 8.12 2.16
CA TYR A 461 -14.41 7.22 1.84
C TYR A 461 -14.10 7.32 0.34
N PRO A 462 -13.00 8.01 -0.05
CA PRO A 462 -12.69 8.25 -1.45
C PRO A 462 -12.60 6.98 -2.31
N GLY A 463 -12.15 5.86 -1.72
CA GLY A 463 -12.06 4.57 -2.40
C GLY A 463 -13.39 3.80 -2.52
N GLN A 464 -14.49 4.32 -1.97
CA GLN A 464 -15.82 3.70 -2.07
C GLN A 464 -16.90 4.79 -2.06
N PRO A 465 -17.29 5.33 -3.23
CA PRO A 465 -18.18 6.49 -3.33
C PRO A 465 -19.53 6.33 -2.61
N ARG A 466 -20.04 5.09 -2.53
CA ARG A 466 -21.30 4.75 -1.84
C ARG A 466 -21.13 4.33 -0.37
N TYR A 467 -19.95 4.54 0.22
CA TYR A 467 -19.64 4.10 1.58
C TYR A 467 -20.65 4.64 2.60
N GLN A 468 -21.02 5.92 2.50
CA GLN A 468 -22.00 6.54 3.38
C GLN A 468 -23.37 5.86 3.31
N GLU A 469 -23.89 5.64 2.10
CA GLU A 469 -25.19 4.97 1.89
C GLU A 469 -25.17 3.53 2.43
N ILE A 470 -24.11 2.78 2.13
CA ILE A 470 -23.92 1.39 2.56
C ILE A 470 -23.88 1.31 4.09
N CYS A 471 -23.13 2.20 4.73
CA CYS A 471 -23.04 2.23 6.19
C CYS A 471 -24.33 2.71 6.86
N ALA A 472 -25.00 3.71 6.29
CA ALA A 472 -26.29 4.16 6.79
C ALA A 472 -27.34 3.05 6.71
N SER A 473 -27.42 2.33 5.58
CA SER A 473 -28.33 1.20 5.39
C SER A 473 -28.03 0.05 6.35
N SER A 474 -26.75 -0.33 6.49
CA SER A 474 -26.32 -1.37 7.43
C SER A 474 -26.67 -1.01 8.88
N ARG A 475 -26.39 0.24 9.29
CA ARG A 475 -26.76 0.76 10.61
C ARG A 475 -28.28 0.71 10.84
N GLN A 476 -29.07 1.16 9.87
CA GLN A 476 -30.54 1.12 9.98
C GLN A 476 -31.06 -0.31 10.13
N ALA A 477 -30.50 -1.28 9.39
CA ALA A 477 -30.85 -2.68 9.54
C ALA A 477 -30.51 -3.23 10.93
N ALA A 478 -29.31 -2.92 11.45
CA ALA A 478 -28.89 -3.31 12.79
C ALA A 478 -29.79 -2.71 13.89
N VAL A 479 -30.03 -1.40 13.85
CA VAL A 479 -30.92 -0.71 14.80
C VAL A 479 -32.35 -1.26 14.71
N GLY A 480 -32.86 -1.49 13.50
CA GLY A 480 -34.19 -2.08 13.29
C GLY A 480 -34.31 -3.52 13.81
N MET A 481 -33.26 -4.33 13.67
CA MET A 481 -33.18 -5.67 14.28
C MET A 481 -33.18 -5.57 15.81
N LEU A 482 -32.33 -4.72 16.39
CA LEU A 482 -32.25 -4.50 17.84
C LEU A 482 -33.56 -3.95 18.41
N GLY A 483 -34.34 -3.18 17.64
CA GLY A 483 -35.67 -2.74 18.04
C GLY A 483 -36.71 -3.87 18.11
N ARG A 484 -36.50 -4.97 17.37
CA ARG A 484 -37.40 -6.14 17.32
C ARG A 484 -36.97 -7.30 18.22
N ARG A 485 -35.68 -7.36 18.58
CA ARG A 485 -35.09 -8.44 19.37
C ARG A 485 -34.74 -8.00 20.78
N SER A 486 -35.65 -8.25 21.72
CA SER A 486 -35.39 -8.04 23.15
C SER A 486 -34.49 -9.11 23.76
N ASP A 487 -34.34 -10.25 23.09
CA ASP A 487 -33.48 -11.34 23.51
C ASP A 487 -31.99 -11.04 23.27
N VAL A 488 -31.67 -10.08 22.40
CA VAL A 488 -30.32 -9.49 22.28
C VAL A 488 -30.19 -8.36 23.30
N ASP A 489 -29.73 -8.72 24.49
CA ASP A 489 -29.66 -7.89 25.68
C ASP A 489 -28.28 -7.28 25.95
N ILE A 490 -27.27 -7.64 25.15
CA ILE A 490 -25.93 -7.05 25.21
C ILE A 490 -25.50 -6.55 23.82
N VAL A 491 -24.96 -5.34 23.74
CA VAL A 491 -24.30 -4.86 22.50
C VAL A 491 -22.93 -4.33 22.86
N VAL A 492 -21.88 -4.93 22.27
CA VAL A 492 -20.50 -4.52 22.44
C VAL A 492 -20.06 -3.79 21.17
N LEU A 493 -19.70 -2.52 21.33
CA LEU A 493 -19.26 -1.62 20.27
C LEU A 493 -17.74 -1.48 20.34
N SER A 494 -17.05 -1.78 19.24
CA SER A 494 -15.61 -1.58 19.10
C SER A 494 -15.28 -1.11 17.69
N SER A 495 -14.32 -0.21 17.51
CA SER A 495 -13.90 0.24 16.18
C SER A 495 -12.46 0.74 16.24
N ALA A 496 -11.85 0.96 15.08
CA ALA A 496 -10.53 1.58 14.96
C ALA A 496 -10.59 3.08 15.29
N TRP A 497 -10.98 3.45 16.53
CA TRP A 497 -11.36 4.82 16.92
C TRP A 497 -10.33 5.88 16.55
N THR A 498 -9.06 5.60 16.82
CA THR A 498 -7.95 6.53 16.55
C THR A 498 -7.67 6.67 15.05
N SER A 499 -7.80 5.58 14.29
CA SER A 499 -7.72 5.63 12.83
C SER A 499 -8.90 6.38 12.22
N LEU A 500 -10.12 6.16 12.72
CA LEU A 500 -11.29 6.89 12.25
C LEU A 500 -11.15 8.39 12.47
N ALA A 501 -10.55 8.80 13.59
CA ALA A 501 -10.33 10.20 13.92
C ALA A 501 -9.35 10.92 12.96
N THR A 502 -8.56 10.19 12.16
CA THR A 502 -7.71 10.79 11.12
C THR A 502 -8.40 10.85 9.75
N THR A 503 -9.50 10.13 9.56
CA THR A 503 -10.22 10.03 8.28
C THR A 503 -11.18 11.19 8.03
N ASP A 504 -11.84 11.20 6.87
CA ASP A 504 -12.79 12.25 6.47
C ASP A 504 -14.18 12.06 7.11
N VAL A 505 -14.20 12.19 8.44
CA VAL A 505 -15.42 12.20 9.26
C VAL A 505 -16.06 13.58 9.20
N ARG A 506 -17.36 13.64 8.90
CA ARG A 506 -18.11 14.87 8.69
C ARG A 506 -19.43 14.83 9.45
N ALA A 507 -19.91 16.01 9.85
CA ALA A 507 -21.25 16.16 10.35
C ALA A 507 -22.23 16.41 9.18
N ASP A 508 -23.43 15.82 9.26
CA ASP A 508 -24.48 16.00 8.24
C ASP A 508 -24.98 17.46 8.18
N ASP A 509 -24.92 18.17 9.31
CA ASP A 509 -25.30 19.59 9.43
C ASP A 509 -24.20 20.56 8.93
N GLY A 510 -23.07 20.03 8.44
CA GLY A 510 -21.96 20.81 7.93
C GLY A 510 -21.11 21.50 9.00
N ARG A 511 -21.34 21.26 10.29
CA ARG A 511 -20.52 21.88 11.35
C ARG A 511 -19.09 21.37 11.28
N ASN A 512 -18.13 22.29 11.38
CA ASN A 512 -16.73 21.94 11.48
C ASN A 512 -16.36 21.76 12.96
N ALA A 513 -16.06 20.53 13.36
CA ALA A 513 -15.67 20.19 14.73
C ALA A 513 -14.50 19.21 14.70
N ASP A 514 -13.81 19.09 15.84
CA ASP A 514 -12.79 18.08 16.02
C ASP A 514 -13.35 16.68 15.72
N LYS A 515 -12.61 15.89 14.94
CA LYS A 515 -13.07 14.59 14.44
C LYS A 515 -13.34 13.59 15.56
N VAL A 516 -12.59 13.67 16.68
CA VAL A 516 -12.84 12.83 17.86
C VAL A 516 -14.18 13.19 18.49
N LEU A 517 -14.52 14.48 18.54
CA LEU A 517 -15.82 14.94 19.06
C LEU A 517 -16.97 14.54 18.13
N LEU A 518 -16.77 14.60 16.80
CA LEU A 518 -17.76 14.09 15.85
C LEU A 518 -18.01 12.60 16.05
N LEU A 519 -16.96 11.78 16.19
CA LEU A 519 -17.11 10.35 16.47
C LEU A 519 -17.84 10.09 17.79
N ARG A 520 -17.55 10.87 18.84
CA ARG A 520 -18.28 10.81 20.10
C ARG A 520 -19.76 11.12 19.90
N ASP A 521 -20.09 12.18 19.18
CA ASP A 521 -21.48 12.60 18.96
C ASP A 521 -22.26 11.56 18.14
N GLY A 522 -21.63 11.01 17.09
CA GLY A 522 -22.18 9.89 16.32
C GLY A 522 -22.43 8.66 17.19
N LEU A 523 -21.43 8.24 17.97
CA LEU A 523 -21.58 7.12 18.90
C LEU A 523 -22.65 7.41 19.97
N GLN A 524 -22.72 8.63 20.50
CA GLN A 524 -23.74 9.05 21.46
C GLN A 524 -25.15 8.90 20.89
N SER A 525 -25.36 9.31 19.63
CA SER A 525 -26.63 9.11 18.94
C SER A 525 -26.94 7.63 18.76
N LEU A 526 -25.96 6.82 18.34
CA LEU A 526 -26.16 5.39 18.15
C LEU A 526 -26.55 4.71 19.46
N VAL A 527 -25.79 4.96 20.53
CA VAL A 527 -26.06 4.43 21.88
C VAL A 527 -27.46 4.82 22.34
N ALA A 528 -27.88 6.08 22.13
CA ALA A 528 -29.21 6.52 22.50
C ALA A 528 -30.33 5.78 21.74
N GLU A 529 -30.11 5.43 20.48
CA GLU A 529 -31.10 4.70 19.66
C GLU A 529 -31.23 3.21 20.04
N ILE A 530 -30.14 2.58 20.49
CA ILE A 530 -30.14 1.14 20.78
C ILE A 530 -30.33 0.80 22.26
N THR A 531 -30.18 1.76 23.17
CA THR A 531 -30.35 1.54 24.61
C THR A 531 -31.82 1.33 24.94
N THR A 532 -32.12 0.25 25.68
CA THR A 532 -33.48 -0.07 26.17
C THR A 532 -33.42 -0.46 27.65
N HIS A 533 -34.57 -0.59 28.31
CA HIS A 533 -34.67 -1.04 29.69
C HIS A 533 -34.21 -2.48 29.95
N HIS A 534 -33.93 -3.27 28.91
CA HIS A 534 -33.42 -4.64 29.06
C HIS A 534 -32.00 -4.79 28.49
N ARG A 535 -31.51 -3.81 27.72
CA ARG A 535 -30.24 -3.91 27.01
C ARG A 535 -29.12 -3.14 27.69
N ARG A 536 -27.93 -3.74 27.72
CA ARG A 536 -26.67 -3.14 28.19
C ARG A 536 -25.76 -2.86 27.01
N ILE A 537 -25.13 -1.69 26.99
CA ILE A 537 -24.24 -1.28 25.90
C ILE A 537 -22.81 -1.17 26.43
N GLY A 538 -21.92 -1.99 25.90
CA GLY A 538 -20.49 -1.93 26.17
C GLY A 538 -19.76 -1.18 25.07
N ILE A 539 -18.98 -0.16 25.42
CA ILE A 539 -18.06 0.51 24.50
C ILE A 539 -16.65 0.07 24.86
N VAL A 540 -15.98 -0.62 23.94
CA VAL A 540 -14.57 -0.99 24.09
C VAL A 540 -13.73 0.13 23.51
N GLY A 541 -12.89 0.74 24.34
CA GLY A 541 -11.94 1.77 23.93
C GLY A 541 -10.89 1.25 22.95
N GLN A 542 -9.98 2.13 22.54
CA GLN A 542 -8.92 1.76 21.60
C GLN A 542 -7.99 0.74 22.26
N VAL A 543 -7.88 -0.45 21.65
CA VAL A 543 -6.86 -1.44 22.02
C VAL A 543 -5.46 -0.86 21.78
N PRO A 544 -4.55 -0.83 22.78
CA PRO A 544 -3.14 -0.44 22.62
C PRO A 544 -2.49 -1.23 21.49
N GLY A 545 -1.86 -0.50 20.58
CA GLY A 545 -1.28 -1.02 19.36
C GLY A 545 0.05 -0.32 19.10
N PRO A 546 1.04 -1.03 18.55
CA PRO A 546 2.40 -0.50 18.43
C PRO A 546 2.55 0.68 17.46
N GLY A 547 1.56 0.93 16.60
CA GLY A 547 1.62 1.98 15.58
C GLY A 547 2.59 1.66 14.43
N LEU A 548 3.28 0.52 14.50
CA LEU A 548 4.16 -0.05 13.48
C LEU A 548 4.10 -1.57 13.57
N ASP A 549 4.39 -2.27 12.48
CA ASP A 549 4.34 -3.73 12.46
C ASP A 549 5.54 -4.34 13.22
N LEU A 550 5.25 -4.95 14.36
CA LEU A 550 6.21 -5.61 15.23
C LEU A 550 6.31 -7.13 15.01
N THR A 551 5.48 -7.73 14.16
CA THR A 551 5.43 -9.20 13.95
C THR A 551 6.79 -9.77 13.54
N SER A 552 7.43 -9.07 12.62
CA SER A 552 8.77 -9.32 12.13
C SER A 552 9.83 -9.30 13.23
N CYS A 553 9.67 -8.42 14.23
CA CYS A 553 10.56 -8.31 15.38
C CYS A 553 10.28 -9.39 16.42
N ALA A 554 9.00 -9.73 16.63
CA ALA A 554 8.61 -10.80 17.52
C ALA A 554 9.15 -12.17 17.05
N ALA A 555 9.15 -12.39 15.74
CA ALA A 555 9.74 -13.58 15.12
C ALA A 555 11.25 -13.70 15.33
N MET A 556 11.98 -12.60 15.59
CA MET A 556 13.43 -12.65 15.85
C MET A 556 13.80 -13.34 17.15
N ARG A 557 12.93 -13.30 18.17
CA ARG A 557 13.22 -13.90 19.46
C ARG A 557 13.60 -15.38 19.34
N GLU A 558 13.06 -16.04 18.32
CA GLU A 558 13.21 -17.47 18.09
C GLU A 558 13.86 -17.81 16.73
N THR A 559 14.15 -16.85 15.84
CA THR A 559 14.65 -17.14 14.47
C THR A 559 16.08 -16.62 14.20
N LYS A 560 16.75 -17.20 13.19
CA LYS A 560 18.05 -16.74 12.67
C LYS A 560 17.94 -15.64 11.60
N ILE A 561 16.76 -15.04 11.42
CA ILE A 561 16.51 -13.99 10.43
C ILE A 561 17.21 -12.70 10.91
N LEU A 562 17.97 -12.04 10.04
CA LEU A 562 18.78 -10.86 10.42
C LEU A 562 17.90 -9.61 10.57
N ARG A 563 17.74 -9.05 11.79
CA ARG A 563 17.11 -7.73 12.01
C ARG A 563 17.72 -6.98 13.20
N ARG A 564 17.42 -5.68 13.30
CA ARG A 564 17.74 -4.73 14.36
C ARG A 564 16.46 -4.01 14.76
N CYS A 565 15.69 -4.57 15.68
CA CYS A 565 14.48 -3.94 16.20
C CYS A 565 14.08 -4.44 17.59
N SER A 566 13.14 -3.74 18.22
CA SER A 566 12.59 -4.04 19.55
C SER A 566 11.09 -4.31 19.45
N THR A 567 10.57 -5.19 20.30
CA THR A 567 9.14 -5.41 20.51
C THR A 567 8.59 -4.60 21.67
N GLU A 568 9.37 -3.66 22.23
CA GLU A 568 8.91 -2.79 23.30
C GLU A 568 8.05 -1.66 22.75
N MET A 569 6.96 -1.36 23.45
CA MET A 569 6.05 -0.27 23.13
C MET A 569 6.25 0.87 24.13
N ASP A 570 6.62 2.05 23.62
CA ASP A 570 6.63 3.30 24.39
C ASP A 570 5.19 3.76 24.64
N SER A 571 4.71 3.48 25.85
CA SER A 571 3.35 3.83 26.23
C SER A 571 3.13 5.34 26.33
N GLU A 572 4.12 6.18 26.63
CA GLU A 572 3.86 7.61 26.82
C GLU A 572 3.41 8.25 25.51
N ARG A 573 4.09 7.90 24.42
CA ARG A 573 3.74 8.34 23.08
C ARG A 573 2.35 7.83 22.65
N ILE A 574 2.04 6.56 22.93
CA ILE A 574 0.75 5.93 22.61
C ILE A 574 -0.38 6.60 23.41
N LEU A 575 -0.19 6.73 24.73
CA LEU A 575 -1.15 7.34 25.64
C LEU A 575 -1.44 8.80 25.27
N LYS A 576 -0.41 9.59 24.94
CA LYS A 576 -0.57 10.99 24.55
C LYS A 576 -1.41 11.13 23.27
N MET A 577 -1.21 10.23 22.31
CA MET A 577 -1.96 10.25 21.05
C MET A 577 -3.44 9.87 21.26
N TRP A 578 -3.74 9.01 22.23
CA TRP A 578 -5.06 8.39 22.35
C TRP A 578 -5.93 8.96 23.48
N ALA A 579 -5.33 9.67 24.43
CA ALA A 579 -6.02 10.31 25.54
C ALA A 579 -7.28 11.08 25.12
N PRO A 580 -7.28 11.89 24.03
CA PRO A 580 -8.48 12.60 23.60
C PRO A 580 -9.62 11.66 23.20
N THR A 581 -9.31 10.59 22.46
CA THR A 581 -10.28 9.59 22.02
C THR A 581 -10.84 8.79 23.19
N VAL A 582 -9.97 8.30 24.09
CA VAL A 582 -10.40 7.56 25.28
C VAL A 582 -11.29 8.43 26.17
N ALA A 583 -10.90 9.69 26.42
CA ALA A 583 -11.70 10.61 27.23
C ALA A 583 -13.07 10.91 26.60
N ALA A 584 -13.11 11.11 25.27
CA ALA A 584 -14.35 11.38 24.56
C ALA A 584 -15.31 10.18 24.62
N LEU A 585 -14.82 8.96 24.35
CA LEU A 585 -15.64 7.74 24.38
C LEU A 585 -16.07 7.39 25.81
N GLY A 586 -15.16 7.47 26.79
CA GLY A 586 -15.45 7.19 28.19
C GLY A 586 -16.49 8.12 28.80
N SER A 587 -16.66 9.34 28.27
CA SER A 587 -17.72 10.26 28.71
C SER A 587 -19.14 9.71 28.51
N LEU A 588 -19.33 8.75 27.59
CA LEU A 588 -20.63 8.15 27.27
C LEU A 588 -21.08 7.12 28.32
N ALA A 589 -20.16 6.57 29.12
CA ALA A 589 -20.47 5.61 30.17
C ALA A 589 -21.19 6.21 31.41
N ARG A 590 -21.41 7.52 31.44
CA ARG A 590 -22.19 8.18 32.51
C ARG A 590 -23.70 7.91 32.41
N LYS A 591 -24.16 7.30 31.30
CA LYS A 591 -25.56 6.94 31.09
C LYS A 591 -25.86 5.59 31.75
N ASP A 592 -27.07 5.45 32.27
CA ASP A 592 -27.53 4.18 32.81
C ASP A 592 -27.43 3.07 31.76
N ARG A 593 -27.00 1.87 32.17
CA ARG A 593 -26.79 0.68 31.31
C ARG A 593 -25.72 0.79 30.22
N VAL A 594 -24.92 1.85 30.20
CA VAL A 594 -23.74 1.97 29.33
C VAL A 594 -22.48 1.76 30.16
N PHE A 595 -21.59 0.87 29.72
CA PHE A 595 -20.27 0.67 30.34
C PHE A 595 -19.15 0.89 29.33
N PHE A 596 -18.02 1.37 29.82
CA PHE A 596 -16.82 1.59 29.01
C PHE A 596 -15.68 0.72 29.52
N LEU A 597 -15.13 -0.09 28.62
CA LEU A 597 -13.92 -0.86 28.87
C LEU A 597 -12.76 -0.09 28.26
N ASP A 598 -11.72 0.16 29.06
CA ASP A 598 -10.51 0.83 28.59
C ASP A 598 -9.36 -0.19 28.55
N PRO A 599 -9.08 -0.79 27.37
CA PRO A 599 -7.97 -1.72 27.20
C PRO A 599 -6.63 -1.18 27.70
N VAL A 600 -6.43 0.13 27.62
CA VAL A 600 -5.18 0.78 28.02
C VAL A 600 -4.85 0.55 29.49
N ASN A 601 -5.86 0.53 30.37
CA ASN A 601 -5.65 0.41 31.81
C ASN A 601 -5.03 -0.93 32.21
N GLY A 602 -5.46 -2.04 31.58
CA GLY A 602 -4.94 -3.37 31.90
C GLY A 602 -3.80 -3.82 30.99
N MET A 603 -3.76 -3.36 29.73
CA MET A 603 -2.72 -3.77 28.79
C MET A 603 -1.46 -2.88 28.85
N CYS A 604 -1.52 -1.69 29.48
CA CYS A 604 -0.36 -0.80 29.61
C CYS A 604 -0.04 -0.40 31.07
N PRO A 605 0.19 -1.36 31.99
CA PRO A 605 0.56 -1.04 33.36
C PRO A 605 1.93 -0.33 33.42
N ASN A 606 2.08 0.64 34.33
CA ASN A 606 3.36 1.29 34.64
C ASN A 606 4.15 1.87 33.45
N ARG A 607 3.43 2.39 32.44
CA ARG A 607 4.03 2.95 31.22
C ARG A 607 4.74 1.94 30.31
N HIS A 608 4.39 0.66 30.37
CA HIS A 608 4.80 -0.34 29.38
C HIS A 608 3.56 -1.07 28.85
N CYS A 609 3.37 -1.07 27.54
CA CYS A 609 2.28 -1.82 26.92
C CYS A 609 2.72 -3.26 26.63
N THR A 610 1.88 -4.22 27.02
CA THR A 610 2.11 -5.65 26.86
C THR A 610 2.15 -6.02 25.38
N THR A 611 3.24 -6.65 24.95
CA THR A 611 3.38 -7.22 23.60
C THR A 611 3.38 -8.74 23.58
N TYR A 612 3.58 -9.37 24.75
CA TYR A 612 3.52 -10.81 24.95
C TYR A 612 2.61 -11.17 26.13
N VAL A 613 1.77 -12.19 25.95
CA VAL A 613 0.95 -12.78 27.01
C VAL A 613 1.15 -14.29 26.96
N ASN A 614 1.47 -14.91 28.11
CA ASN A 614 1.81 -16.33 28.20
C ASN A 614 2.88 -16.80 27.19
N GLY A 615 3.84 -15.93 26.88
CA GLY A 615 4.91 -16.21 25.90
C GLY A 615 4.49 -16.05 24.43
N GLU A 616 3.22 -15.77 24.14
CA GLU A 616 2.75 -15.51 22.78
C GLU A 616 2.78 -14.02 22.45
N PHE A 617 3.32 -13.67 21.28
CA PHE A 617 3.20 -12.32 20.75
C PHE A 617 1.76 -12.05 20.31
N ILE A 618 1.16 -10.94 20.77
CA ILE A 618 -0.30 -10.73 20.67
C ILE A 618 -0.74 -9.91 19.45
N TYR A 619 0.15 -9.21 18.76
CA TYR A 619 -0.22 -8.32 17.65
C TYR A 619 -0.10 -8.99 16.29
N ARG A 620 -0.98 -8.60 15.36
CA ARG A 620 -0.94 -8.95 13.93
C ARG A 620 -0.23 -7.90 13.09
N ASP A 621 -0.37 -6.63 13.45
CA ASP A 621 0.13 -5.49 12.70
C ASP A 621 0.24 -4.27 13.64
N ALA A 622 0.27 -3.06 13.06
CA ALA A 622 0.37 -1.81 13.80
C ALA A 622 -0.79 -1.55 14.80
N SER A 623 -1.95 -2.19 14.65
CA SER A 623 -3.13 -1.88 15.46
C SER A 623 -3.98 -3.07 15.88
N HIS A 624 -3.88 -4.23 15.22
CA HIS A 624 -4.74 -5.38 15.51
C HIS A 624 -4.07 -6.40 16.45
N ILE A 625 -4.86 -6.94 17.39
CA ILE A 625 -4.58 -8.22 18.04
C ILE A 625 -4.72 -9.35 17.01
N ARG A 626 -3.84 -10.36 17.05
CA ARG A 626 -3.95 -11.56 16.22
C ARG A 626 -5.02 -12.50 16.78
N ARG A 627 -5.68 -13.27 15.92
CA ARG A 627 -6.85 -14.09 16.29
C ARG A 627 -6.52 -15.56 16.53
N ASN A 628 -5.34 -16.01 16.13
CA ASN A 628 -4.86 -17.37 16.32
C ASN A 628 -4.04 -17.53 17.61
N LEU A 629 -4.44 -16.86 18.70
CA LEU A 629 -3.82 -17.03 20.03
C LEU A 629 -4.35 -18.29 20.71
N GLY A 630 -3.62 -18.79 21.70
CA GLY A 630 -4.11 -19.88 22.54
C GLY A 630 -5.27 -19.42 23.43
N PRO A 631 -6.26 -20.29 23.77
CA PRO A 631 -7.41 -19.91 24.61
C PRO A 631 -7.03 -19.35 25.99
N VAL A 632 -5.90 -19.79 26.56
CA VAL A 632 -5.37 -19.27 27.83
C VAL A 632 -4.90 -17.82 27.68
N THR A 633 -4.26 -17.50 26.56
CA THR A 633 -3.81 -16.15 26.19
C THR A 633 -4.99 -15.23 25.91
N ASP A 634 -5.97 -15.70 25.14
CA ASP A 634 -7.23 -14.97 24.90
C ASP A 634 -7.96 -14.67 26.21
N GLY A 635 -8.03 -15.66 27.11
CA GLY A 635 -8.62 -15.48 28.44
C GLY A 635 -7.89 -14.44 29.30
N GLU A 636 -6.56 -14.40 29.28
CA GLU A 636 -5.79 -13.40 30.03
C GLU A 636 -5.93 -12.00 29.41
N LEU A 637 -5.89 -11.87 28.08
CA LEU A 637 -6.17 -10.60 27.41
C LEU A 637 -7.58 -10.10 27.71
N ALA A 638 -8.57 -11.00 27.74
CA ALA A 638 -9.94 -10.64 28.09
C ALA A 638 -10.06 -10.13 29.55
N ARG A 639 -9.25 -10.65 30.48
CA ARG A 639 -9.15 -10.12 31.86
C ARG A 639 -8.50 -8.74 31.88
N MET A 640 -7.39 -8.56 31.16
CA MET A 640 -6.70 -7.26 31.07
C MET A 640 -7.63 -6.17 30.52
N ILE A 641 -8.44 -6.47 29.50
CA ILE A 641 -9.41 -5.52 28.92
C ILE A 641 -10.62 -5.28 29.86
N GLY A 642 -10.92 -6.23 30.75
CA GLY A 642 -12.02 -6.12 31.71
C GLY A 642 -13.33 -6.75 31.24
N PHE A 643 -13.30 -7.67 30.27
CA PHE A 643 -14.53 -8.31 29.77
C PHE A 643 -15.24 -9.16 30.81
N PHE A 644 -14.52 -9.98 31.60
CA PHE A 644 -15.13 -10.85 32.62
C PHE A 644 -15.99 -10.08 33.64
N PRO A 645 -15.47 -9.05 34.36
CA PRO A 645 -16.30 -8.32 35.31
C PRO A 645 -17.46 -7.57 34.64
N ALA A 646 -17.30 -7.12 33.39
CA ALA A 646 -18.35 -6.39 32.68
C ALA A 646 -19.45 -7.30 32.13
N LEU A 647 -19.15 -8.55 31.78
CA LEU A 647 -20.10 -9.48 31.18
C LEU A 647 -20.61 -10.56 32.13
N ALA A 648 -20.26 -10.46 33.42
CA ALA A 648 -20.68 -11.42 34.43
C ALA A 648 -22.21 -11.64 34.47
N ALA A 649 -22.61 -12.91 34.52
CA ALA A 649 -24.01 -13.35 34.42
C ALA A 649 -24.90 -12.95 35.62
N ASP A 650 -24.30 -12.51 36.74
CA ASP A 650 -24.98 -12.23 38.01
C ASP A 650 -25.20 -10.73 38.30
N GLY A 651 -25.07 -9.87 37.30
CA GLY A 651 -25.65 -8.53 37.36
C GLY A 651 -25.07 -7.61 38.44
N GLY A 652 -23.79 -7.75 38.77
CA GLY A 652 -23.10 -6.74 39.56
C GLY A 652 -23.16 -5.39 38.83
N GLN A 653 -23.99 -4.47 39.32
CA GLN A 653 -23.84 -3.03 39.04
C GLN A 653 -22.49 -2.58 39.61
N LEU A 654 -21.40 -2.90 38.94
CA LEU A 654 -20.22 -2.07 39.04
C LEU A 654 -20.62 -0.74 38.41
N ARG A 655 -20.94 0.24 39.27
CA ARG A 655 -20.77 1.65 38.91
C ARG A 655 -19.31 1.81 38.53
N MET A 656 -18.98 1.55 37.27
CA MET A 656 -17.70 1.90 36.67
C MET A 656 -17.65 3.42 36.46
N SER A 657 -17.73 4.19 37.55
CA SER A 657 -17.47 5.64 37.51
C SER A 657 -16.01 5.97 37.79
N GLU A 658 -15.10 4.99 37.83
CA GLU A 658 -13.68 5.22 38.19
C GLU A 658 -12.66 4.57 37.23
N THR A 659 -12.94 4.49 35.92
CA THR A 659 -11.97 3.92 34.95
C THR A 659 -11.42 4.90 33.92
N VAL A 660 -11.64 6.21 34.07
CA VAL A 660 -10.79 7.20 33.38
C VAL A 660 -9.64 7.53 34.31
N ASN A 661 -8.44 7.06 33.98
CA ASN A 661 -7.23 7.32 34.78
C ASN A 661 -7.10 8.83 35.08
N PRO A 662 -7.12 9.27 36.35
CA PRO A 662 -6.98 10.68 36.72
C PRO A 662 -5.71 11.32 36.15
N LYS A 663 -4.66 10.51 35.91
CA LYS A 663 -3.39 10.95 35.32
C LYS A 663 -3.53 11.32 33.83
N LEU A 664 -4.46 10.73 33.08
CA LEU A 664 -4.76 11.11 31.69
C LEU A 664 -5.51 12.46 31.64
N LEU A 665 -6.40 12.72 32.59
CA LEU A 665 -7.07 14.02 32.73
C LEU A 665 -6.09 15.12 33.18
N ALA A 666 -5.09 14.78 34.00
CA ALA A 666 -4.04 15.71 34.43
C ALA A 666 -3.11 16.12 33.27
N ALA A 667 -2.74 15.19 32.39
CA ALA A 667 -1.91 15.48 31.20
C ALA A 667 -2.61 16.42 30.19
N HIS A 668 -3.94 16.47 30.19
CA HIS A 668 -4.72 17.42 29.39
C HIS A 668 -4.72 18.84 30.00
N ARG A 669 -4.56 18.98 31.32
CA ARG A 669 -4.55 20.28 32.00
C ARG A 669 -3.18 20.95 32.04
N SER A 670 -2.12 20.25 31.65
CA SER A 670 -0.74 20.74 31.63
C SER A 670 -0.25 21.17 30.24
N ASN A 671 -1.16 21.44 29.30
CA ASN A 671 -0.87 22.06 27.99
C ASN A 671 -1.71 23.32 27.80
#